data_AF-A0A347UII4-F1
#
_entry.id   AF-A0A347UII4-F1
#
_cell.length_a   1.000
_cell.length_b   1.000
_cell.length_c   1.000
_cell.angle_alpha   90.00
_cell.angle_beta   90.00
_cell.angle_gamma   90.00
#
_symmetry.space_group_name_H-M   'P 1'
#
loop_
_entity.id
_entity.type
_entity.pdbx_description
1 polymer ?
#
loop_
_entity_poly.entity_id
_entity_poly.type
_entity_poly.pdbx_seq_one_letter_code
_entity_poly.pdbx_strand_id
1 'polypeptide(L)'
;MLQGLPMSHSRKSGKNCLSGVPQMNTFNFICGGATPDSDADESGKNIQLDVQGDLRNVNLKIEDISKAMVSNIPDVLLDLLEVASYVYCADQQSRRGTEVLAGYGKNWRRVMNFTIPLRDPERWQNESVINALCETLGFLSEDSYAFSFVKAGKPLAEKEMYFPGLSQGTFDPDEIALFSGGVDSFSGAVRDLVQEGKKLVLVGHHSANAVFKVQKELIEGLKQGNLANQIFYVPINVTNTKVNASEYTQRTRSFLFACLALVVAQMFKKDEFTFYENGVVSLNIPIAKDVLGARATRTTHPKVIRGFEELFSEILDKNIEIRTPFQWFTKKEVTQIIPANGFGHLLGKTNSCTRPRTWTKKKHHCGACSQCIDRRFAILAAGLEDLDPGDSYKLDLLLGDRSQDRDVRMALSYVKFFQTFSSSTKERFLSTNPQITSALGEFSDLSADEAKDRVYELYMRHSLDVVAVIEDGLVQHKGKLAQGGEGLPAGALLSMCLNRSQITVAPPSDYDAQAKGFMDRLAAPILEFAVDERNNHILFHNGQALEGANFQLVENLLANFRSAKRDVQTIECITAPDLAGELKISEPALRTLLRRLRGTLKPLATDLGIPLDENSFIENLHGKGYRLNPNLREVALADIKKKGPPPTEH
;
A
#
# COMPACT_ATOMS: atom_id res chain seq x y z
N MET A 1 49.99 -31.44 28.66
CA MET A 1 51.37 -31.69 28.16
C MET A 1 51.32 -32.91 27.27
N LEU A 2 51.94 -32.82 26.09
CA LEU A 2 52.27 -33.89 25.11
C LEU A 2 51.06 -34.50 24.38
N GLN A 3 50.77 -34.10 23.12
CA GLN A 3 51.40 -34.47 21.83
C GLN A 3 50.75 -35.71 21.18
N GLY A 4 50.36 -35.57 19.90
CA GLY A 4 50.26 -36.69 18.95
C GLY A 4 48.94 -36.86 18.20
N LEU A 5 48.84 -36.28 17.00
CA LEU A 5 47.88 -36.65 15.94
C LEU A 5 48.11 -38.09 15.45
N PRO A 6 47.11 -38.72 14.80
CA PRO A 6 47.28 -38.96 13.36
C PRO A 6 46.05 -38.64 12.50
N MET A 7 46.35 -38.33 11.24
CA MET A 7 45.42 -38.00 10.17
C MET A 7 44.59 -39.20 9.70
N SER A 8 43.35 -38.95 9.27
CA SER A 8 42.67 -39.76 8.25
C SER A 8 41.93 -38.87 7.25
N HIS A 9 42.22 -39.09 5.97
CA HIS A 9 41.77 -38.34 4.81
C HIS A 9 40.25 -38.23 4.64
N SER A 10 39.75 -37.01 4.44
CA SER A 10 38.41 -36.75 3.89
C SER A 10 38.54 -36.10 2.50
N ARG A 11 37.96 -36.76 1.49
CA ARG A 11 37.80 -36.26 0.12
C ARG A 11 37.04 -34.94 0.13
N LYS A 12 37.63 -33.88 -0.44
CA LYS A 12 36.92 -32.65 -0.83
C LYS A 12 36.42 -32.83 -2.26
N SER A 13 35.11 -32.92 -2.46
CA SER A 13 34.46 -32.56 -3.73
C SER A 13 33.86 -31.15 -3.56
N GLY A 14 34.11 -30.30 -4.55
CA GLY A 14 33.88 -28.86 -4.49
C GLY A 14 32.43 -28.45 -4.24
N LYS A 15 32.27 -27.39 -3.44
CA LYS A 15 31.06 -26.58 -3.41
C LYS A 15 31.21 -25.48 -4.45
N ASN A 16 30.44 -25.57 -5.53
CA ASN A 16 30.16 -24.44 -6.41
C ASN A 16 29.32 -23.42 -5.62
N CYS A 17 29.89 -22.26 -5.34
CA CYS A 17 29.18 -21.09 -4.82
C CYS A 17 28.68 -20.25 -6.00
N LEU A 18 27.51 -20.56 -6.55
CA LEU A 18 26.76 -19.67 -7.45
C LEU A 18 25.26 -19.93 -7.29
N SER A 19 24.58 -19.08 -6.51
CA SER A 19 23.13 -18.75 -6.60
C SER A 19 22.71 -17.97 -5.35
N GLY A 20 22.92 -16.66 -5.37
CA GLY A 20 22.54 -15.75 -4.29
C GLY A 20 21.36 -14.87 -4.64
N VAL A 21 20.33 -15.38 -5.33
CA VAL A 21 19.03 -14.67 -5.39
C VAL A 21 18.31 -14.95 -4.08
N PRO A 22 17.86 -13.94 -3.32
CA PRO A 22 17.04 -14.15 -2.14
C PRO A 22 15.77 -14.92 -2.52
N GLN A 23 15.65 -16.18 -2.07
CA GLN A 23 14.42 -16.96 -2.25
C GLN A 23 13.29 -16.26 -1.46
N MET A 24 12.27 -15.78 -2.17
CA MET A 24 11.07 -15.21 -1.56
C MET A 24 10.26 -16.32 -0.88
N ASN A 25 9.54 -16.00 0.19
CA ASN A 25 8.68 -16.98 0.86
C ASN A 25 7.47 -17.29 -0.03
N THR A 26 7.42 -18.50 -0.56
CA THR A 26 6.31 -19.00 -1.38
C THR A 26 5.32 -19.78 -0.54
N PHE A 27 4.03 -19.47 -0.70
CA PHE A 27 2.92 -20.17 -0.06
C PHE A 27 1.93 -20.63 -1.13
N ASN A 28 1.54 -21.91 -1.06
CA ASN A 28 0.55 -22.50 -1.96
C ASN A 28 -0.72 -22.74 -1.15
N PHE A 29 -1.80 -22.05 -1.51
CA PHE A 29 -3.11 -22.12 -0.86
C PHE A 29 -4.06 -22.97 -1.69
N ILE A 30 -4.40 -24.14 -1.17
CA ILE A 30 -5.33 -25.08 -1.80
C ILE A 30 -6.68 -24.89 -1.13
N CYS A 31 -7.65 -24.36 -1.87
CA CYS A 31 -8.90 -23.88 -1.28
C CYS A 31 -10.10 -24.76 -1.65
N GLY A 32 -11.14 -24.76 -0.81
CA GLY A 32 -12.45 -25.33 -1.14
C GLY A 32 -12.45 -26.81 -1.54
N GLY A 33 -11.53 -27.61 -1.00
CA GLY A 33 -11.37 -29.02 -1.33
C GLY A 33 -10.75 -29.32 -2.69
N ALA A 34 -10.13 -28.34 -3.36
CA ALA A 34 -9.40 -28.58 -4.60
C ALA A 34 -8.22 -29.54 -4.42
N THR A 35 -7.83 -30.22 -5.49
CA THR A 35 -6.57 -30.96 -5.54
C THR A 35 -5.41 -30.01 -5.87
N PRO A 36 -4.21 -30.23 -5.31
CA PRO A 36 -3.03 -29.47 -5.72
C PRO A 36 -2.81 -29.62 -7.23
N ASP A 37 -2.44 -28.52 -7.89
CA ASP A 37 -2.02 -28.54 -9.28
C ASP A 37 -0.70 -29.33 -9.41
N SER A 38 -0.53 -30.14 -10.46
CA SER A 38 0.71 -30.92 -10.65
C SER A 38 1.92 -30.04 -10.95
N ASP A 39 1.67 -28.80 -11.40
CA ASP A 39 2.69 -27.78 -11.69
C ASP A 39 2.92 -26.80 -10.53
N ALA A 40 2.31 -27.03 -9.35
CA ALA A 40 2.56 -26.20 -8.18
C ALA A 40 4.03 -26.31 -7.74
N ASP A 41 4.68 -25.17 -7.52
CA ASP A 41 6.06 -25.10 -7.03
C ASP A 41 6.21 -25.91 -5.74
N GLU A 42 6.84 -27.09 -5.85
CA GLU A 42 7.07 -28.05 -4.74
C GLU A 42 7.88 -27.43 -3.58
N SER A 43 8.53 -26.29 -3.80
CA SER A 43 9.31 -25.59 -2.78
C SER A 43 8.47 -24.71 -1.85
N GLY A 44 7.20 -24.43 -2.19
CA GLY A 44 6.28 -23.58 -1.42
C GLY A 44 5.62 -24.27 -0.22
N LYS A 45 5.27 -23.50 0.82
CA LYS A 45 4.53 -24.03 1.97
C LYS A 45 3.04 -24.21 1.62
N ASN A 46 2.57 -25.45 1.61
CA ASN A 46 1.16 -25.77 1.37
C ASN A 46 0.28 -25.45 2.59
N ILE A 47 -0.83 -24.73 2.35
CA ILE A 47 -1.85 -24.38 3.36
C ILE A 47 -3.23 -24.65 2.76
N GLN A 48 -4.06 -25.43 3.45
CA GLN A 48 -5.45 -25.68 3.04
C GLN A 48 -6.39 -24.65 3.65
N LEU A 49 -7.34 -24.16 2.87
CA LEU A 49 -8.35 -23.19 3.31
C LEU A 49 -9.75 -23.59 2.82
N ASP A 50 -10.66 -23.84 3.73
CA ASP A 50 -11.99 -24.36 3.39
C ASP A 50 -13.09 -23.61 4.15
N VAL A 51 -14.07 -23.07 3.42
CA VAL A 51 -15.27 -22.44 4.00
C VAL A 51 -16.31 -23.47 4.46
N GLN A 52 -16.19 -24.72 4.01
CA GLN A 52 -17.13 -25.82 4.24
C GLN A 52 -16.44 -27.20 4.34
N GLY A 53 -17.22 -28.25 4.58
CA GLY A 53 -16.72 -29.62 4.70
C GLY A 53 -16.01 -29.90 6.03
N ASP A 54 -15.49 -31.12 6.19
CA ASP A 54 -14.86 -31.60 7.43
C ASP A 54 -13.58 -30.82 7.78
N LEU A 55 -12.87 -30.34 6.76
CA LEU A 55 -11.63 -29.57 6.89
C LEU A 55 -11.87 -28.07 7.11
N ARG A 56 -13.13 -27.62 7.16
CA ARG A 56 -13.50 -26.20 7.32
C ARG A 56 -12.64 -25.49 8.37
N ASN A 57 -11.94 -24.46 7.93
CA ASN A 57 -11.10 -23.60 8.76
C ASN A 57 -11.30 -22.11 8.43
N VAL A 58 -12.18 -21.77 7.49
CA VAL A 58 -12.62 -20.40 7.21
C VAL A 58 -14.09 -20.26 7.63
N ASN A 59 -14.40 -19.25 8.43
CA ASN A 59 -15.77 -18.82 8.66
C ASN A 59 -16.11 -17.70 7.69
N LEU A 60 -17.23 -17.85 6.99
CA LEU A 60 -17.86 -16.84 6.14
C LEU A 60 -19.35 -16.87 6.45
N LYS A 61 -19.87 -15.82 7.11
CA LYS A 61 -21.28 -15.67 7.46
C LYS A 61 -21.73 -14.22 7.26
N ILE A 62 -22.84 -14.04 6.58
CA ILE A 62 -23.51 -12.77 6.33
C ILE A 62 -24.89 -12.85 6.99
N GLU A 63 -25.09 -12.13 8.09
CA GLU A 63 -26.30 -12.21 8.92
C GLU A 63 -27.31 -11.09 8.57
N ASP A 64 -28.56 -11.25 9.01
CA ASP A 64 -29.65 -10.26 8.97
C ASP A 64 -30.13 -9.78 7.57
N ILE A 65 -29.80 -10.52 6.51
CA ILE A 65 -30.27 -10.27 5.13
C ILE A 65 -31.63 -10.95 4.85
N SER A 66 -32.52 -10.37 4.04
CA SER A 66 -33.81 -11.00 3.69
C SER A 66 -33.68 -12.21 2.75
N LYS A 67 -34.58 -13.19 2.90
CA LYS A 67 -34.60 -14.42 2.06
C LYS A 67 -34.75 -14.15 0.56
N ALA A 68 -35.50 -13.10 0.21
CA ALA A 68 -35.72 -12.70 -1.18
C ALA A 68 -34.44 -12.12 -1.83
N MET A 69 -33.55 -11.50 -1.05
CA MET A 69 -32.26 -11.03 -1.56
C MET A 69 -31.30 -12.19 -1.81
N VAL A 70 -31.39 -13.27 -1.03
CA VAL A 70 -30.49 -14.45 -1.13
C VAL A 70 -30.83 -15.34 -2.33
N SER A 71 -32.11 -15.50 -2.66
CA SER A 71 -32.55 -16.44 -3.71
C SER A 71 -32.05 -16.10 -5.12
N ASN A 72 -31.66 -14.84 -5.36
CA ASN A 72 -31.30 -14.34 -6.70
C ASN A 72 -29.83 -13.91 -6.83
N ILE A 73 -28.95 -14.29 -5.90
CA ILE A 73 -27.53 -13.93 -5.98
C ILE A 73 -26.86 -14.71 -7.13
N PRO A 74 -26.27 -14.01 -8.12
CA PRO A 74 -25.49 -14.63 -9.19
C PRO A 74 -24.30 -15.43 -8.63
N ASP A 75 -24.01 -16.55 -9.29
CA ASP A 75 -22.94 -17.46 -8.84
C ASP A 75 -21.56 -16.78 -8.79
N VAL A 76 -21.30 -15.85 -9.71
CA VAL A 76 -20.07 -15.04 -9.73
C VAL A 76 -19.87 -14.20 -8.46
N LEU A 77 -20.95 -13.74 -7.81
CA LEU A 77 -20.87 -13.02 -6.54
C LEU A 77 -20.56 -13.94 -5.36
N LEU A 78 -21.02 -15.19 -5.41
CA LEU A 78 -20.67 -16.20 -4.40
C LEU A 78 -19.20 -16.60 -4.55
N ASP A 79 -18.73 -16.74 -5.79
CA ASP A 79 -17.32 -16.95 -6.10
C ASP A 79 -16.46 -15.80 -5.54
N LEU A 80 -16.90 -14.55 -5.72
CA LEU A 80 -16.22 -13.37 -5.17
C LEU A 80 -16.12 -13.40 -3.64
N LEU A 81 -17.18 -13.80 -2.93
CA LEU A 81 -17.14 -13.94 -1.47
C LEU A 81 -16.11 -14.98 -1.02
N GLU A 82 -16.03 -16.10 -1.73
CA GLU A 82 -15.10 -17.18 -1.42
C GLU A 82 -13.66 -16.76 -1.69
N VAL A 83 -13.37 -16.20 -2.88
CA VAL A 83 -12.05 -15.66 -3.25
C VAL A 83 -11.59 -14.63 -2.21
N ALA A 84 -12.44 -13.66 -1.88
CA ALA A 84 -12.11 -12.63 -0.89
C ALA A 84 -11.84 -13.20 0.50
N SER A 85 -12.63 -14.20 0.93
CA SER A 85 -12.47 -14.87 2.22
C SER A 85 -11.17 -15.66 2.28
N TYR A 86 -10.82 -16.37 1.21
CA TYR A 86 -9.57 -17.13 1.11
C TYR A 86 -8.35 -16.21 1.11
N VAL A 87 -8.36 -15.15 0.29
CA VAL A 87 -7.26 -14.17 0.26
C VAL A 87 -7.05 -13.53 1.64
N TYR A 88 -8.12 -13.09 2.30
CA TYR A 88 -8.03 -12.51 3.65
C TYR A 88 -7.51 -13.50 4.70
N CYS A 89 -7.99 -14.75 4.67
CA CYS A 89 -7.59 -15.76 5.62
C CYS A 89 -6.15 -16.23 5.38
N ALA A 90 -5.73 -16.37 4.12
CA ALA A 90 -4.38 -16.67 3.69
C ALA A 90 -3.38 -15.61 4.15
N ASP A 91 -3.72 -14.32 3.98
CA ASP A 91 -2.90 -13.20 4.44
C ASP A 91 -2.62 -13.29 5.94
N GLN A 92 -3.61 -13.68 6.74
CA GLN A 92 -3.47 -13.88 8.20
C GLN A 92 -2.67 -15.13 8.61
N GLN A 93 -2.63 -16.16 7.78
CA GLN A 93 -1.96 -17.43 8.10
C GLN A 93 -0.51 -17.48 7.63
N SER A 94 -0.12 -16.63 6.67
CA SER A 94 1.23 -16.58 6.10
C SER A 94 2.05 -15.42 6.69
N ARG A 95 3.06 -15.70 7.52
CA ARG A 95 3.86 -14.63 8.14
C ARG A 95 4.84 -13.98 7.16
N ARG A 96 4.93 -12.64 7.20
CA ARG A 96 5.96 -11.83 6.49
C ARG A 96 7.29 -11.69 7.27
N GLY A 97 7.41 -12.34 8.42
CA GLY A 97 8.57 -12.24 9.32
C GLY A 97 8.26 -11.54 10.65
N THR A 98 9.25 -10.89 11.26
CA THR A 98 9.12 -10.15 12.53
C THR A 98 9.02 -8.64 12.32
N GLU A 99 8.50 -7.89 13.30
CA GLU A 99 8.46 -6.41 13.32
C GLU A 99 9.82 -5.75 13.05
N VAL A 100 10.89 -6.43 13.47
CA VAL A 100 12.26 -6.12 13.12
C VAL A 100 12.50 -6.67 11.72
N LEU A 101 12.61 -5.79 10.72
CA LEU A 101 12.98 -6.10 9.33
C LEU A 101 14.43 -6.61 9.24
N ALA A 102 14.74 -7.68 9.98
CA ALA A 102 16.05 -8.32 9.98
C ALA A 102 16.38 -8.79 8.55
N GLY A 103 17.62 -8.55 8.11
CA GLY A 103 18.03 -8.85 6.74
C GLY A 103 17.36 -7.98 5.68
N TYR A 104 17.18 -6.68 5.93
CA TYR A 104 16.63 -5.70 4.97
C TYR A 104 15.21 -6.03 4.44
N GLY A 105 14.39 -6.72 5.24
CA GLY A 105 13.03 -7.09 4.81
C GLY A 105 12.99 -8.25 3.81
N LYS A 106 14.01 -9.12 3.77
CA LYS A 106 14.09 -10.29 2.89
C LYS A 106 12.82 -11.14 2.82
N ASN A 107 12.10 -11.27 3.94
CA ASN A 107 10.89 -12.10 4.05
C ASN A 107 9.58 -11.30 3.91
N TRP A 108 9.68 -9.99 3.64
CA TRP A 108 8.57 -9.04 3.68
C TRP A 108 7.55 -9.28 2.56
N ARG A 109 8.06 -9.49 1.34
CA ARG A 109 7.27 -9.84 0.16
C ARG A 109 7.11 -11.36 0.10
N ARG A 110 5.89 -11.81 -0.14
CA ARG A 110 5.53 -13.22 -0.28
C ARG A 110 5.10 -13.49 -1.72
N VAL A 111 5.26 -14.72 -2.15
CA VAL A 111 4.59 -15.25 -3.34
C VAL A 111 3.40 -16.07 -2.84
N MET A 112 2.19 -15.70 -3.24
CA MET A 112 0.94 -16.30 -2.80
C MET A 112 0.23 -16.94 -3.99
N ASN A 113 0.33 -18.26 -4.10
CA ASN A 113 -0.29 -19.05 -5.15
C ASN A 113 -1.59 -19.63 -4.64
N PHE A 114 -2.70 -19.45 -5.35
CA PHE A 114 -4.01 -19.94 -4.96
C PHE A 114 -4.56 -20.91 -6.00
N THR A 115 -5.06 -22.05 -5.54
CA THR A 115 -5.91 -22.94 -6.33
C THR A 115 -7.31 -22.92 -5.72
N ILE A 116 -8.29 -22.36 -6.45
CA ILE A 116 -9.64 -22.12 -5.92
C ILE A 116 -10.70 -22.72 -6.85
N PRO A 117 -11.57 -23.62 -6.36
CA PRO A 117 -12.69 -24.14 -7.13
C PRO A 117 -13.83 -23.13 -7.15
N LEU A 118 -14.28 -22.73 -8.35
CA LEU A 118 -15.33 -21.73 -8.56
C LEU A 118 -16.52 -22.26 -9.36
N ARG A 119 -17.67 -21.59 -9.24
CA ARG A 119 -18.89 -21.90 -10.00
C ARG A 119 -18.74 -21.48 -11.46
N ASP A 120 -18.14 -20.33 -11.70
CA ASP A 120 -17.90 -19.77 -13.04
C ASP A 120 -16.41 -19.51 -13.31
N PRO A 121 -15.56 -20.56 -13.39
CA PRO A 121 -14.12 -20.38 -13.54
C PRO A 121 -13.73 -19.70 -14.85
N GLU A 122 -14.52 -19.83 -15.93
CA GLU A 122 -14.21 -19.22 -17.23
C GLU A 122 -14.20 -17.69 -17.14
N ARG A 123 -15.17 -17.11 -16.43
CA ARG A 123 -15.23 -15.66 -16.20
C ARG A 123 -14.03 -15.17 -15.37
N TRP A 124 -13.63 -15.93 -14.35
CA TRP A 124 -12.50 -15.60 -13.49
C TRP A 124 -11.13 -15.85 -14.12
N GLN A 125 -11.05 -16.73 -15.13
CA GLN A 125 -9.83 -17.00 -15.89
C GLN A 125 -9.60 -16.01 -17.03
N ASN A 126 -10.53 -15.07 -17.28
CA ASN A 126 -10.29 -14.01 -18.23
C ASN A 126 -9.03 -13.22 -17.82
N GLU A 127 -8.17 -12.94 -18.80
CA GLU A 127 -6.91 -12.24 -18.62
C GLU A 127 -7.11 -10.87 -17.95
N SER A 128 -8.16 -10.12 -18.32
CA SER A 128 -8.47 -8.82 -17.70
C SER A 128 -8.76 -8.96 -16.20
N VAL A 129 -9.58 -9.95 -15.82
CA VAL A 129 -9.96 -10.23 -14.42
C VAL A 129 -8.74 -10.68 -13.60
N ILE A 130 -7.93 -11.60 -14.13
CA ILE A 130 -6.72 -12.08 -13.45
C ILE A 130 -5.74 -10.92 -13.24
N ASN A 131 -5.48 -10.12 -14.27
CA ASN A 131 -4.54 -9.01 -14.20
C ASN A 131 -5.01 -7.97 -13.18
N ALA A 132 -6.27 -7.52 -13.25
CA ALA A 132 -6.84 -6.57 -12.29
C ALA A 132 -6.77 -7.10 -10.85
N LEU A 133 -7.08 -8.37 -10.62
CA LEU A 133 -7.00 -9.01 -9.30
C LEU A 133 -5.56 -9.04 -8.76
N CYS A 134 -4.62 -9.54 -9.56
CA CYS A 134 -3.22 -9.70 -9.18
C CYS A 134 -2.52 -8.35 -8.95
N GLU A 135 -2.72 -7.38 -9.85
CA GLU A 135 -2.11 -6.05 -9.74
C GLU A 135 -2.67 -5.27 -8.54
N THR A 136 -3.98 -5.31 -8.33
CA THR A 136 -4.62 -4.62 -7.22
C THR A 136 -4.18 -5.20 -5.87
N LEU A 137 -4.20 -6.53 -5.72
CA LEU A 137 -3.73 -7.19 -4.50
C LEU A 137 -2.22 -6.99 -4.30
N GLY A 138 -1.44 -7.03 -5.38
CA GLY A 138 -0.01 -6.80 -5.35
C GLY A 138 0.36 -5.38 -4.91
N PHE A 139 -0.35 -4.37 -5.40
CA PHE A 139 -0.15 -2.99 -4.96
C PHE A 139 -0.64 -2.79 -3.51
N LEU A 140 -1.78 -3.36 -3.14
CA LEU A 140 -2.36 -3.24 -1.80
C LEU A 140 -1.47 -3.85 -0.71
N SER A 141 -0.86 -5.00 -1.00
CA SER A 141 -0.19 -5.84 -0.01
C SER A 141 1.33 -5.97 -0.19
N GLU A 142 1.87 -5.57 -1.34
CA GLU A 142 3.28 -5.75 -1.74
C GLU A 142 3.72 -7.21 -1.89
N ASP A 143 2.77 -8.13 -2.04
CA ASP A 143 3.03 -9.53 -2.43
C ASP A 143 2.88 -9.74 -3.93
N SER A 144 3.39 -10.87 -4.41
CA SER A 144 3.07 -11.42 -5.72
C SER A 144 1.94 -12.43 -5.57
N TYR A 145 0.93 -12.35 -6.43
CA TYR A 145 -0.20 -13.28 -6.45
C TYR A 145 -0.22 -14.07 -7.76
N ALA A 146 -0.63 -15.33 -7.67
CA ALA A 146 -1.01 -16.16 -8.80
C ALA A 146 -2.27 -16.94 -8.45
N PHE A 147 -3.22 -17.03 -9.39
CA PHE A 147 -4.49 -17.72 -9.19
C PHE A 147 -4.70 -18.79 -10.28
N SER A 148 -5.04 -19.99 -9.85
CA SER A 148 -5.53 -21.10 -10.67
C SER A 148 -6.97 -21.39 -10.26
N PHE A 149 -7.92 -20.95 -11.07
CA PHE A 149 -9.35 -21.16 -10.82
C PHE A 149 -9.78 -22.47 -11.49
N VAL A 150 -10.32 -23.42 -10.73
CA VAL A 150 -10.76 -24.71 -11.27
C VAL A 150 -12.28 -24.83 -11.20
N LYS A 151 -12.89 -25.67 -12.03
CA LYS A 151 -14.34 -25.89 -11.94
C LYS A 151 -14.68 -26.59 -10.63
N ALA A 152 -15.58 -26.03 -9.84
CA ALA A 152 -16.03 -26.66 -8.61
C ALA A 152 -16.78 -27.97 -8.87
N GLY A 153 -16.38 -29.04 -8.18
CA GLY A 153 -17.17 -30.26 -8.06
C GLY A 153 -18.41 -30.04 -7.18
N LYS A 154 -19.51 -30.74 -7.46
CA LYS A 154 -20.71 -30.64 -6.62
C LYS A 154 -20.48 -31.25 -5.22
N PRO A 155 -20.93 -30.60 -4.12
CA PRO A 155 -21.39 -29.21 -4.01
C PRO A 155 -20.31 -28.26 -3.45
N LEU A 156 -20.12 -27.14 -4.14
CA LEU A 156 -19.71 -25.88 -3.53
C LEU A 156 -20.86 -25.41 -2.62
N ALA A 157 -20.58 -24.78 -1.47
CA ALA A 157 -21.55 -24.62 -0.37
C ALA A 157 -22.94 -24.13 -0.81
N GLU A 158 -23.99 -24.69 -0.18
CA GLU A 158 -25.36 -24.24 -0.35
C GLU A 158 -25.47 -22.74 0.02
N LYS A 159 -26.20 -21.97 -0.79
CA LYS A 159 -26.26 -20.49 -0.66
C LYS A 159 -26.70 -20.10 0.75
N GLU A 160 -27.65 -20.84 1.31
CA GLU A 160 -28.22 -20.68 2.64
C GLU A 160 -27.18 -20.78 3.77
N MET A 161 -26.05 -21.47 3.54
CA MET A 161 -24.97 -21.60 4.53
C MET A 161 -24.27 -20.26 4.82
N TYR A 162 -24.21 -19.39 3.82
CA TYR A 162 -23.59 -18.07 3.95
C TYR A 162 -24.53 -17.03 4.55
N PHE A 163 -25.86 -17.24 4.49
CA PHE A 163 -26.86 -16.24 4.90
C PHE A 163 -27.79 -16.72 6.04
N PRO A 164 -27.28 -16.93 7.26
CA PRO A 164 -28.12 -17.27 8.41
C PRO A 164 -28.96 -16.07 8.89
N GLY A 165 -30.17 -16.33 9.42
CA GLY A 165 -30.96 -15.32 10.13
C GLY A 165 -31.74 -14.35 9.21
N LEU A 166 -32.58 -14.89 8.33
CA LEU A 166 -33.23 -14.09 7.29
C LEU A 166 -34.35 -13.19 7.84
N SER A 167 -34.30 -11.89 7.53
CA SER A 167 -35.32 -10.91 7.95
C SER A 167 -36.49 -10.78 6.95
N GLN A 168 -37.68 -10.43 7.45
CA GLN A 168 -38.84 -10.07 6.61
C GLN A 168 -38.97 -8.55 6.54
N GLY A 169 -38.85 -7.98 5.33
CA GLY A 169 -39.00 -6.54 5.11
C GLY A 169 -38.41 -6.10 3.76
N THR A 170 -38.92 -4.99 3.23
CA THR A 170 -38.38 -4.32 2.05
C THR A 170 -37.68 -3.04 2.50
N PHE A 171 -36.39 -2.92 2.20
CA PHE A 171 -35.61 -1.70 2.39
C PHE A 171 -35.05 -1.29 1.03
N ASP A 172 -35.22 -0.03 0.66
CA ASP A 172 -34.66 0.54 -0.57
C ASP A 172 -33.65 1.62 -0.18
N PRO A 173 -32.34 1.32 -0.22
CA PRO A 173 -31.30 2.26 0.16
C PRO A 173 -31.04 3.31 -0.92
N ASP A 174 -30.72 4.52 -0.48
CA ASP A 174 -30.07 5.52 -1.33
C ASP A 174 -28.57 5.22 -1.45
N GLU A 175 -27.97 4.58 -0.45
CA GLU A 175 -26.52 4.38 -0.35
C GLU A 175 -26.18 3.07 0.39
N ILE A 176 -25.12 2.41 -0.09
CA ILE A 176 -24.52 1.23 0.56
C ILE A 176 -23.14 1.66 1.06
N ALA A 177 -22.89 1.63 2.36
CA ALA A 177 -21.63 2.09 2.92
C ALA A 177 -20.99 1.08 3.86
N LEU A 178 -19.67 0.98 3.79
CA LEU A 178 -18.90 0.18 4.73
C LEU A 178 -18.86 0.81 6.12
N PHE A 179 -19.11 -0.02 7.13
CA PHE A 179 -19.29 0.43 8.51
C PHE A 179 -18.39 -0.33 9.49
N SER A 180 -17.20 0.21 9.74
CA SER A 180 -16.22 -0.43 10.63
C SER A 180 -16.52 -0.21 12.13
N GLY A 181 -17.29 0.83 12.47
CA GLY A 181 -17.44 1.34 13.83
C GLY A 181 -16.34 2.32 14.26
N GLY A 182 -15.38 2.62 13.38
CA GLY A 182 -14.41 3.71 13.53
C GLY A 182 -15.05 5.08 13.29
N VAL A 183 -14.33 6.14 13.70
CA VAL A 183 -14.85 7.51 13.65
C VAL A 183 -15.20 7.97 12.23
N ASP A 184 -14.43 7.57 11.22
CA ASP A 184 -14.65 7.97 9.83
C ASP A 184 -15.95 7.36 9.28
N SER A 185 -16.09 6.03 9.36
CA SER A 185 -17.32 5.35 8.95
C SER A 185 -18.55 5.80 9.73
N PHE A 186 -18.41 6.15 11.00
CA PHE A 186 -19.53 6.67 11.79
C PHE A 186 -19.88 8.13 11.41
N SER A 187 -18.88 8.97 11.19
CA SER A 187 -19.07 10.36 10.74
C SER A 187 -19.73 10.41 9.37
N GLY A 188 -19.33 9.51 8.45
CA GLY A 188 -19.95 9.36 7.14
C GLY A 188 -21.41 8.93 7.25
N ALA A 189 -21.71 7.92 8.06
CA ALA A 189 -23.09 7.51 8.31
C ALA A 189 -23.93 8.65 8.89
N VAL A 190 -23.43 9.38 9.90
CA VAL A 190 -24.12 10.53 10.48
C VAL A 190 -24.36 11.63 9.44
N ARG A 191 -23.35 11.97 8.64
CA ARG A 191 -23.48 12.97 7.57
C ARG A 191 -24.59 12.59 6.61
N ASP A 192 -24.54 11.40 6.05
CA ASP A 192 -25.47 10.99 5.01
C ASP A 192 -26.90 10.80 5.55
N LEU A 193 -27.07 10.31 6.78
CA LEU A 193 -28.37 10.17 7.42
C LEU A 193 -29.00 11.51 7.82
N VAL A 194 -28.19 12.48 8.26
CA VAL A 194 -28.71 13.73 8.88
C VAL A 194 -28.66 14.91 7.92
N GLN A 195 -27.53 15.14 7.25
CA GLN A 195 -27.35 16.29 6.36
C GLN A 195 -27.99 16.02 4.99
N GLU A 196 -27.77 14.82 4.46
CA GLU A 196 -28.25 14.44 3.13
C GLU A 196 -29.63 13.74 3.17
N GLY A 197 -30.08 13.30 4.35
CA GLY A 197 -31.38 12.63 4.54
C GLY A 197 -31.50 11.28 3.82
N LYS A 198 -30.38 10.60 3.58
CA LYS A 198 -30.31 9.33 2.85
C LYS A 198 -30.70 8.13 3.73
N LYS A 199 -31.27 7.11 3.10
CA LYS A 199 -31.40 5.76 3.67
C LYS A 199 -30.14 4.95 3.39
N LEU A 200 -29.52 4.41 4.44
CA LEU A 200 -28.26 3.69 4.36
C LEU A 200 -28.42 2.19 4.62
N VAL A 201 -27.78 1.38 3.78
CA VAL A 201 -27.33 0.05 4.18
C VAL A 201 -25.90 0.15 4.71
N LEU A 202 -25.69 -0.22 5.96
CA LEU A 202 -24.39 -0.21 6.62
C LEU A 202 -23.82 -1.63 6.69
N VAL A 203 -22.73 -1.89 5.97
CA VAL A 203 -22.08 -3.20 5.86
C VAL A 203 -20.93 -3.32 6.85
N GLY A 204 -21.13 -4.09 7.93
CA GLY A 204 -20.18 -4.20 9.04
C GLY A 204 -19.47 -5.54 9.10
N HIS A 205 -18.19 -5.59 8.72
CA HIS A 205 -17.35 -6.75 9.03
C HIS A 205 -16.89 -6.73 10.49
N HIS A 206 -16.91 -7.90 11.13
CA HIS A 206 -16.26 -8.09 12.42
C HIS A 206 -15.43 -9.37 12.45
N SER A 207 -14.16 -9.26 12.86
CA SER A 207 -13.28 -10.41 13.15
C SER A 207 -13.20 -10.77 14.63
N ALA A 208 -13.83 -9.97 15.50
CA ALA A 208 -13.89 -10.19 16.94
C ALA A 208 -15.18 -9.63 17.54
N ASN A 209 -15.69 -10.27 18.58
CA ASN A 209 -16.91 -9.85 19.28
C ASN A 209 -16.84 -8.42 19.83
N ALA A 210 -15.66 -7.94 20.19
CA ALA A 210 -15.48 -6.57 20.67
C ALA A 210 -15.78 -5.53 19.58
N VAL A 211 -15.39 -5.79 18.33
CA VAL A 211 -15.68 -4.92 17.18
C VAL A 211 -17.18 -4.91 16.89
N PHE A 212 -17.80 -6.10 16.89
CA PHE A 212 -19.24 -6.22 16.67
C PHE A 212 -20.07 -5.47 17.70
N LYS A 213 -19.67 -5.50 18.98
CA LYS A 213 -20.34 -4.74 20.05
C LYS A 213 -20.29 -3.23 19.82
N VAL A 214 -19.14 -2.70 19.38
CA VAL A 214 -19.00 -1.27 19.04
C VAL A 214 -19.93 -0.90 17.88
N GLN A 215 -19.94 -1.70 16.81
CA GLN A 215 -20.84 -1.47 15.67
C GLN A 215 -22.31 -1.46 16.12
N LYS A 216 -22.74 -2.46 16.91
CA LYS A 216 -24.10 -2.53 17.45
C LYS A 216 -24.48 -1.33 18.33
N GLU A 217 -23.60 -0.94 19.27
CA GLU A 217 -23.84 0.21 20.14
C GLU A 217 -24.03 1.51 19.33
N LEU A 218 -23.23 1.71 18.28
CA LEU A 218 -23.37 2.87 17.40
C LEU A 218 -24.65 2.84 16.56
N ILE A 219 -25.02 1.67 16.01
CA ILE A 219 -26.29 1.51 15.27
C ILE A 219 -27.49 1.77 16.19
N GLU A 220 -27.47 1.25 17.41
CA GLU A 220 -28.52 1.50 18.41
C GLU A 220 -28.60 2.99 18.77
N GLY A 221 -27.46 3.66 18.93
CA GLY A 221 -27.41 5.10 19.16
C GLY A 221 -28.02 5.92 18.01
N LEU A 222 -27.73 5.57 16.75
CA LEU A 222 -28.37 6.21 15.60
C LEU A 222 -29.89 5.96 15.59
N LYS A 223 -30.32 4.73 15.88
CA LYS A 223 -31.75 4.37 15.94
C LYS A 223 -32.51 5.15 17.02
N GLN A 224 -31.90 5.35 18.19
CA GLN A 224 -32.44 6.17 19.28
C GLN A 224 -32.54 7.65 18.90
N GLY A 225 -31.70 8.13 17.99
CA GLY A 225 -31.77 9.46 17.39
C GLY A 225 -32.82 9.62 16.28
N ASN A 226 -33.89 8.82 16.29
CA ASN A 226 -34.97 8.82 15.28
C ASN A 226 -34.54 8.43 13.84
N LEU A 227 -33.38 7.79 13.65
CA LEU A 227 -32.91 7.35 12.33
C LEU A 227 -33.25 5.89 12.02
N ALA A 228 -34.05 5.22 12.85
CA ALA A 228 -34.28 3.78 12.75
C ALA A 228 -34.87 3.31 11.41
N ASN A 229 -35.74 4.12 10.80
CA ASN A 229 -36.36 3.80 9.51
C ASN A 229 -35.46 4.08 8.30
N GLN A 230 -34.29 4.70 8.53
CA GLN A 230 -33.33 5.07 7.49
C GLN A 230 -32.09 4.15 7.49
N ILE A 231 -32.03 3.15 8.38
CA ILE A 231 -30.83 2.32 8.56
C ILE A 231 -31.17 0.85 8.42
N PHE A 232 -30.44 0.18 7.54
CA PHE A 232 -30.39 -1.28 7.46
C PHE A 232 -28.94 -1.73 7.72
N TYR A 233 -28.70 -2.50 8.78
CA TYR A 233 -27.35 -2.92 9.16
C TYR A 233 -27.13 -4.39 8.80
N VAL A 234 -26.06 -4.67 8.06
CA VAL A 234 -25.66 -6.02 7.62
C VAL A 234 -24.37 -6.42 8.33
N PRO A 235 -24.45 -7.23 9.41
CA PRO A 235 -23.27 -7.76 10.07
C PRO A 235 -22.69 -8.96 9.33
N ILE A 236 -21.37 -8.96 9.16
CA ILE A 236 -20.65 -9.98 8.41
C ILE A 236 -19.45 -10.49 9.23
N ASN A 237 -19.37 -11.80 9.39
CA ASN A 237 -18.25 -12.46 10.07
C ASN A 237 -17.42 -13.29 9.09
N VAL A 238 -16.24 -12.78 8.78
CA VAL A 238 -15.21 -13.53 8.03
C VAL A 238 -13.96 -13.67 8.89
N THR A 239 -13.58 -14.90 9.23
CA THR A 239 -12.43 -15.17 10.11
C THR A 239 -11.83 -16.55 9.88
N ASN A 240 -10.53 -16.68 10.11
CA ASN A 240 -9.93 -17.98 10.37
C ASN A 240 -10.54 -18.63 11.61
N THR A 241 -10.83 -19.93 11.51
CA THR A 241 -11.25 -20.79 12.61
C THR A 241 -10.18 -21.86 12.83
N LYS A 242 -10.05 -22.38 14.06
CA LYS A 242 -9.04 -23.38 14.46
C LYS A 242 -7.58 -22.90 14.45
N VAL A 243 -7.25 -21.81 13.76
CA VAL A 243 -5.89 -21.24 13.69
C VAL A 243 -5.88 -19.79 14.17
N ASN A 244 -4.92 -19.45 15.04
CA ASN A 244 -4.68 -18.06 15.42
C ASN A 244 -3.99 -17.32 14.27
N ALA A 245 -4.53 -16.14 13.91
CA ALA A 245 -3.86 -15.24 12.96
C ALA A 245 -2.41 -15.01 13.38
N SER A 246 -1.50 -15.44 12.51
CA SER A 246 -0.05 -15.44 12.72
C SER A 246 0.58 -14.17 12.15
N GLU A 247 -0.04 -13.60 11.12
CA GLU A 247 0.24 -12.31 10.49
C GLU A 247 -0.80 -11.27 10.94
N TYR A 248 -0.33 -10.15 11.49
CA TYR A 248 -1.19 -9.16 12.16
C TYR A 248 -1.41 -7.89 11.34
N THR A 249 -0.69 -7.72 10.21
CA THR A 249 -0.81 -6.52 9.37
C THR A 249 -2.10 -6.48 8.54
N GLN A 250 -2.66 -7.64 8.18
CA GLN A 250 -3.96 -7.79 7.50
C GLN A 250 -4.14 -6.84 6.29
N ARG A 251 -3.18 -6.87 5.37
CA ARG A 251 -3.08 -5.93 4.24
C ARG A 251 -4.19 -6.09 3.22
N THR A 252 -4.73 -7.30 3.09
CA THR A 252 -5.82 -7.62 2.15
C THR A 252 -7.22 -7.35 2.72
N ARG A 253 -7.31 -6.77 3.93
CA ARG A 253 -8.60 -6.55 4.61
C ARG A 253 -9.53 -5.62 3.81
N SER A 254 -9.01 -4.58 3.15
CA SER A 254 -9.85 -3.70 2.32
C SER A 254 -10.43 -4.40 1.11
N PHE A 255 -9.70 -5.35 0.50
CA PHE A 255 -10.22 -6.16 -0.59
C PHE A 255 -11.44 -6.96 -0.13
N LEU A 256 -11.34 -7.64 1.02
CA LEU A 256 -12.50 -8.30 1.63
C LEU A 256 -13.67 -7.32 1.82
N PHE A 257 -13.41 -6.15 2.38
CA PHE A 257 -14.46 -5.17 2.63
C PHE A 257 -15.15 -4.70 1.35
N ALA A 258 -14.38 -4.39 0.31
CA ALA A 258 -14.89 -3.98 -0.99
C ALA A 258 -15.75 -5.08 -1.63
N CYS A 259 -15.30 -6.34 -1.59
CA CYS A 259 -16.08 -7.48 -2.08
C CYS A 259 -17.40 -7.67 -1.31
N LEU A 260 -17.37 -7.57 0.02
CA LEU A 260 -18.59 -7.67 0.84
C LEU A 260 -19.58 -6.54 0.52
N ALA A 261 -19.09 -5.32 0.36
CA ALA A 261 -19.92 -4.17 0.02
C ALA A 261 -20.54 -4.32 -1.38
N LEU A 262 -19.76 -4.74 -2.38
CA LEU A 262 -20.26 -5.00 -3.73
C LEU A 262 -21.36 -6.06 -3.73
N VAL A 263 -21.16 -7.17 -3.03
CA VAL A 263 -22.16 -8.25 -2.97
C VAL A 263 -23.45 -7.72 -2.37
N VAL A 264 -23.38 -6.98 -1.25
CA VAL A 264 -24.56 -6.35 -0.65
C VAL A 264 -25.19 -5.32 -1.60
N ALA A 265 -24.39 -4.49 -2.29
CA ALA A 265 -24.90 -3.51 -3.24
C ALA A 265 -25.66 -4.17 -4.39
N GLN A 266 -25.13 -5.23 -4.99
CA GLN A 266 -25.80 -5.99 -6.04
C GLN A 266 -27.08 -6.68 -5.55
N MET A 267 -27.14 -7.11 -4.28
CA MET A 267 -28.38 -7.64 -3.67
C MET A 267 -29.48 -6.58 -3.58
N PHE A 268 -29.11 -5.30 -3.44
CA PHE A 268 -29.99 -4.15 -3.54
C PHE A 268 -30.08 -3.54 -4.95
N LYS A 269 -29.51 -4.22 -5.96
CA LYS A 269 -29.45 -3.77 -7.37
C LYS A 269 -28.82 -2.38 -7.53
N LYS A 270 -27.76 -2.10 -6.76
CA LYS A 270 -26.93 -0.91 -6.85
C LYS A 270 -25.57 -1.29 -7.44
N ASP A 271 -25.08 -0.44 -8.33
CA ASP A 271 -23.76 -0.58 -8.97
C ASP A 271 -22.73 0.36 -8.31
N GLU A 272 -23.08 0.98 -7.17
CA GLU A 272 -22.22 1.89 -6.41
C GLU A 272 -22.25 1.58 -4.90
N PHE A 273 -21.14 1.88 -4.22
CA PHE A 273 -21.05 1.85 -2.76
C PHE A 273 -19.94 2.76 -2.24
N THR A 274 -19.92 3.02 -0.93
CA THR A 274 -19.10 4.07 -0.33
C THR A 274 -18.12 3.57 0.73
N PHE A 275 -16.88 4.07 0.66
CA PHE A 275 -15.87 4.03 1.71
C PHE A 275 -15.74 5.40 2.38
N TYR A 276 -15.91 5.46 3.69
CA TYR A 276 -15.58 6.64 4.48
C TYR A 276 -14.23 6.44 5.18
N GLU A 277 -13.19 7.06 4.63
CA GLU A 277 -11.87 7.21 5.24
C GLU A 277 -11.33 8.59 4.88
N ASN A 278 -10.73 9.27 5.86
CA ASN A 278 -10.09 10.57 5.64
C ASN A 278 -8.89 10.47 4.68
N GLY A 279 -8.64 11.56 3.94
CA GLY A 279 -7.63 11.57 2.88
C GLY A 279 -6.20 11.31 3.34
N VAL A 280 -5.83 11.75 4.55
CA VAL A 280 -4.45 11.57 5.07
C VAL A 280 -4.16 10.09 5.26
N VAL A 281 -5.11 9.35 5.84
CA VAL A 281 -5.01 7.89 6.02
C VAL A 281 -5.20 7.13 4.70
N SER A 282 -6.02 7.62 3.77
CA SER A 282 -6.17 7.03 2.44
C SER A 282 -4.87 7.04 1.64
N LEU A 283 -4.19 8.19 1.59
CA LEU A 283 -2.91 8.35 0.89
C LEU A 283 -1.74 7.69 1.64
N ASN A 284 -1.79 7.72 2.97
CA ASN A 284 -0.86 7.06 3.89
C ASN A 284 0.63 7.22 3.55
N ILE A 285 1.07 8.47 3.38
CA ILE A 285 2.47 8.77 3.05
C ILE A 285 3.39 8.22 4.17
N PRO A 286 4.50 7.53 3.86
CA PRO A 286 5.39 6.97 4.87
C PRO A 286 5.96 8.02 5.84
N ILE A 287 5.48 8.00 7.08
CA ILE A 287 5.79 8.96 8.15
C ILE A 287 7.26 8.85 8.66
N ALA A 288 7.96 7.76 8.37
CA ALA A 288 9.37 7.59 8.71
C ALA A 288 10.17 6.93 7.57
N LYS A 289 11.43 7.32 7.38
CA LYS A 289 12.32 6.72 6.37
C LYS A 289 12.62 5.24 6.66
N ASP A 290 12.63 4.85 7.93
CA ASP A 290 12.73 3.45 8.40
C ASP A 290 11.43 2.65 8.15
N VAL A 291 10.40 3.33 7.63
CA VAL A 291 9.09 2.81 7.22
C VAL A 291 8.95 2.84 5.68
N LEU A 292 10.06 2.95 4.94
CA LEU A 292 10.10 2.72 3.50
C LEU A 292 9.69 1.28 3.17
N GLY A 293 8.65 1.13 2.35
CA GLY A 293 8.26 -0.13 1.71
C GLY A 293 7.77 -1.24 2.63
N ALA A 294 6.96 -0.93 3.65
CA ALA A 294 6.38 -1.98 4.50
C ALA A 294 5.23 -1.56 5.44
N ARG A 295 5.22 -0.40 6.11
CA ARG A 295 4.28 -0.18 7.25
C ARG A 295 3.02 0.64 6.97
N ALA A 296 2.89 1.28 5.81
CA ALA A 296 1.70 2.05 5.43
C ALA A 296 0.65 1.15 4.76
N THR A 297 -0.53 0.97 5.35
CA THR A 297 -1.68 0.25 4.76
C THR A 297 -2.32 1.09 3.65
N ARG A 298 -2.44 0.56 2.43
CA ARG A 298 -3.03 1.26 1.28
C ARG A 298 -4.55 1.01 1.15
N THR A 299 -5.25 0.98 2.28
CA THR A 299 -6.62 0.46 2.44
C THR A 299 -7.63 1.10 1.47
N THR A 300 -7.62 2.42 1.37
CA THR A 300 -8.50 3.24 0.51
C THR A 300 -7.65 4.17 -0.38
N HIS A 301 -6.44 3.74 -0.72
CA HIS A 301 -5.58 4.50 -1.61
C HIS A 301 -6.24 4.62 -2.99
N PRO A 302 -6.21 5.78 -3.67
CA PRO A 302 -6.90 5.98 -4.96
C PRO A 302 -6.63 4.88 -5.99
N LYS A 303 -5.36 4.49 -6.19
CA LYS A 303 -4.98 3.35 -7.05
C LYS A 303 -5.63 2.01 -6.67
N VAL A 304 -5.78 1.73 -5.37
CA VAL A 304 -6.44 0.49 -4.91
C VAL A 304 -7.93 0.56 -5.18
N ILE A 305 -8.54 1.73 -4.97
CA ILE A 305 -9.96 1.97 -5.25
C ILE A 305 -10.25 1.76 -6.73
N ARG A 306 -9.47 2.39 -7.63
CA ARG A 306 -9.55 2.18 -9.09
C ARG A 306 -9.38 0.72 -9.49
N GLY A 307 -8.40 0.02 -8.92
CA GLY A 307 -8.20 -1.40 -9.17
C GLY A 307 -9.37 -2.29 -8.70
N PHE A 308 -10.07 -1.91 -7.63
CA PHE A 308 -11.29 -2.61 -7.23
C PHE A 308 -12.45 -2.38 -8.19
N GLU A 309 -12.73 -1.16 -8.63
CA GLU A 309 -13.78 -0.96 -9.63
C GLU A 309 -13.44 -1.52 -11.01
N GLU A 310 -12.17 -1.52 -11.44
CA GLU A 310 -11.75 -2.26 -12.64
C GLU A 310 -12.08 -3.76 -12.50
N LEU A 311 -11.59 -4.40 -11.43
CA LEU A 311 -11.86 -5.81 -11.16
C LEU A 311 -13.36 -6.12 -11.10
N PHE A 312 -14.14 -5.31 -10.37
CA PHE A 312 -15.57 -5.55 -10.20
C PHE A 312 -16.36 -5.30 -11.47
N SER A 313 -15.94 -4.33 -12.27
CA SER A 313 -16.57 -4.02 -13.55
C SER A 313 -16.33 -5.13 -14.58
N GLU A 314 -15.11 -5.64 -14.66
CA GLU A 314 -14.75 -6.77 -15.51
C GLU A 314 -15.51 -8.05 -15.11
N ILE A 315 -15.58 -8.35 -13.80
CA ILE A 315 -16.28 -9.54 -13.32
C ILE A 315 -17.80 -9.45 -13.58
N LEU A 316 -18.42 -8.28 -13.44
CA LEU A 316 -19.87 -8.13 -13.55
C LEU A 316 -20.36 -7.68 -14.93
N ASP A 317 -19.44 -7.29 -15.83
CA ASP A 317 -19.77 -6.67 -17.12
C ASP A 317 -20.68 -5.43 -16.94
N LYS A 318 -20.30 -4.58 -15.99
CA LYS A 318 -21.04 -3.37 -15.59
C LYS A 318 -20.09 -2.30 -15.10
N ASN A 319 -20.47 -1.03 -15.19
CA ASN A 319 -19.71 0.02 -14.53
C ASN A 319 -20.00 0.01 -13.01
N ILE A 320 -18.99 -0.37 -12.22
CA ILE A 320 -19.06 -0.32 -10.75
C ILE A 320 -18.33 0.91 -10.24
N GLU A 321 -18.92 1.65 -9.30
CA GLU A 321 -18.31 2.84 -8.71
C GLU A 321 -18.09 2.70 -7.20
N ILE A 322 -16.90 3.09 -6.73
CA ILE A 322 -16.60 3.19 -5.30
C ILE A 322 -16.37 4.65 -4.92
N ARG A 323 -17.27 5.21 -4.11
CA ARG A 323 -17.16 6.60 -3.63
C ARG A 323 -16.27 6.71 -2.40
N THR A 324 -15.45 7.77 -2.35
CA THR A 324 -14.62 8.14 -1.20
C THR A 324 -14.84 9.59 -0.76
N PRO A 325 -16.00 9.93 -0.15
CA PRO A 325 -16.40 11.32 0.11
C PRO A 325 -15.47 12.10 1.04
N PHE A 326 -14.67 11.41 1.86
CA PHE A 326 -13.73 12.01 2.81
C PHE A 326 -12.29 12.06 2.30
N GLN A 327 -12.04 11.77 1.02
CA GLN A 327 -10.69 11.79 0.43
C GLN A 327 -9.98 13.15 0.55
N TRP A 328 -10.73 14.24 0.73
CA TRP A 328 -10.20 15.60 0.90
C TRP A 328 -10.40 16.18 2.31
N PHE A 329 -10.81 15.35 3.27
CA PHE A 329 -11.04 15.75 4.66
C PHE A 329 -9.86 15.30 5.53
N THR A 330 -9.45 16.15 6.47
CA THR A 330 -8.55 15.73 7.56
C THR A 330 -9.32 14.93 8.60
N LYS A 331 -8.61 14.17 9.45
CA LYS A 331 -9.25 13.43 10.54
C LYS A 331 -9.98 14.36 11.52
N LYS A 332 -9.45 15.56 11.76
CA LYS A 332 -10.11 16.61 12.56
C LYS A 332 -11.47 16.97 11.96
N GLU A 333 -11.51 17.31 10.68
CA GLU A 333 -12.73 17.71 9.99
C GLU A 333 -13.77 16.59 10.02
N VAL A 334 -13.35 15.35 9.80
CA VAL A 334 -14.21 14.17 9.96
C VAL A 334 -14.80 14.08 11.38
N THR A 335 -13.98 14.22 12.42
CA THR A 335 -14.47 14.10 13.81
C THR A 335 -15.49 15.17 14.20
N GLN A 336 -15.42 16.36 13.60
CA GLN A 336 -16.32 17.48 13.88
C GLN A 336 -17.74 17.26 13.33
N ILE A 337 -17.90 16.40 12.31
CA ILE A 337 -19.20 16.08 11.72
C ILE A 337 -20.15 15.50 12.76
N ILE A 338 -19.69 14.61 13.64
CA ILE A 338 -20.53 13.91 14.62
C ILE A 338 -21.25 14.88 15.58
N PRO A 339 -20.54 15.74 16.34
CA PRO A 339 -21.20 16.71 17.22
C PRO A 339 -21.98 17.79 16.45
N ALA A 340 -21.50 18.23 15.28
CA ALA A 340 -22.21 19.21 14.45
C ALA A 340 -23.61 18.74 14.01
N ASN A 341 -23.83 17.43 13.96
CA ASN A 341 -25.12 16.82 13.62
C ASN A 341 -25.90 16.27 14.83
N GLY A 342 -25.52 16.67 16.06
CA GLY A 342 -26.26 16.29 17.28
C GLY A 342 -25.93 14.92 17.87
N PHE A 343 -24.94 14.21 17.32
CA PHE A 343 -24.53 12.87 17.78
C PHE A 343 -23.24 12.86 18.60
N GLY A 344 -22.83 14.01 19.15
CA GLY A 344 -21.58 14.17 19.92
C GLY A 344 -21.41 13.16 21.07
N HIS A 345 -22.50 12.78 21.74
CA HIS A 345 -22.51 11.78 22.82
C HIS A 345 -22.07 10.36 22.38
N LEU A 346 -22.05 10.07 21.07
CA LEU A 346 -21.57 8.81 20.51
C LEU A 346 -20.12 8.87 20.01
N LEU A 347 -19.48 10.05 19.97
CA LEU A 347 -18.11 10.20 19.47
C LEU A 347 -17.12 9.28 20.22
N GLY A 348 -17.12 9.33 21.55
CA GLY A 348 -16.30 8.47 22.41
C GLY A 348 -16.68 6.98 22.38
N LYS A 349 -17.76 6.59 21.70
CA LYS A 349 -18.16 5.20 21.47
C LYS A 349 -17.56 4.61 20.20
N THR A 350 -17.17 5.45 19.24
CA THR A 350 -16.48 5.02 18.02
C THR A 350 -15.08 4.48 18.34
N ASN A 351 -14.57 3.56 17.52
CA ASN A 351 -13.26 2.95 17.79
C ASN A 351 -12.37 2.82 16.55
N SER A 352 -11.32 3.62 16.49
CA SER A 352 -10.31 3.59 15.41
C SER A 352 -9.13 2.65 15.69
N CYS A 353 -9.07 1.98 16.84
CA CYS A 353 -7.91 1.19 17.24
C CYS A 353 -7.74 -0.10 16.43
N THR A 354 -6.51 -0.39 15.97
CA THR A 354 -6.22 -1.61 15.18
C THR A 354 -5.90 -2.84 16.05
N ARG A 355 -5.95 -2.71 17.38
CA ARG A 355 -5.54 -3.75 18.35
C ARG A 355 -6.71 -4.22 19.25
N PRO A 356 -7.78 -4.82 18.68
CA PRO A 356 -8.98 -5.19 19.44
C PRO A 356 -8.74 -6.20 20.58
N ARG A 357 -7.70 -7.04 20.46
CA ARG A 357 -7.30 -7.97 21.54
C ARG A 357 -6.84 -7.28 22.82
N THR A 358 -6.50 -5.98 22.75
CA THR A 358 -6.05 -5.21 23.90
C THR A 358 -7.20 -4.47 24.59
N TRP A 359 -8.40 -4.40 24.00
CA TRP A 359 -9.47 -3.57 24.52
C TRP A 359 -10.02 -4.08 25.86
N THR A 360 -10.37 -3.15 26.75
CA THR A 360 -11.10 -3.44 27.99
C THR A 360 -12.34 -2.55 28.05
N LYS A 361 -13.31 -2.87 28.91
CA LYS A 361 -14.55 -2.08 29.09
C LYS A 361 -14.32 -0.58 29.35
N LYS A 362 -13.17 -0.21 29.93
CA LYS A 362 -12.82 1.18 30.22
C LYS A 362 -11.85 1.77 29.19
N LYS A 363 -10.97 0.94 28.63
CA LYS A 363 -9.85 1.37 27.78
C LYS A 363 -9.97 0.69 26.41
N HIS A 364 -10.72 1.32 25.51
CA HIS A 364 -10.97 0.80 24.16
C HIS A 364 -9.93 1.24 23.13
N HIS A 365 -9.06 2.20 23.49
CA HIS A 365 -7.95 2.66 22.65
C HIS A 365 -6.60 2.29 23.26
N CYS A 366 -5.67 1.78 22.44
CA CYS A 366 -4.32 1.48 22.92
C CYS A 366 -3.45 2.75 23.11
N GLY A 367 -3.72 3.83 22.37
CA GLY A 367 -2.95 5.07 22.42
C GLY A 367 -1.57 5.04 21.73
N ALA A 368 -1.12 3.87 21.26
CA ALA A 368 0.20 3.68 20.66
C ALA A 368 0.18 3.40 19.14
N CYS A 369 -0.89 2.78 18.61
CA CYS A 369 -0.98 2.51 17.17
C CYS A 369 -1.23 3.80 16.37
N SER A 370 -0.79 3.84 15.11
CA SER A 370 -0.95 5.01 14.23
C SER A 370 -2.38 5.55 14.18
N GLN A 371 -3.39 4.68 14.09
CA GLN A 371 -4.80 5.08 14.08
C GLN A 371 -5.30 5.69 15.39
N CYS A 372 -4.72 5.32 16.54
CA CYS A 372 -5.03 5.96 17.83
C CYS A 372 -4.32 7.30 17.98
N ILE A 373 -3.07 7.39 17.50
CA ILE A 373 -2.29 8.64 17.47
C ILE A 373 -3.02 9.67 16.61
N ASP A 374 -3.35 9.31 15.37
CA ASP A 374 -4.06 10.17 14.42
C ASP A 374 -5.43 10.63 14.95
N ARG A 375 -6.25 9.70 15.46
CA ARG A 375 -7.51 10.04 16.14
C ARG A 375 -7.29 11.03 17.28
N ARG A 376 -6.32 10.78 18.16
CA ARG A 376 -6.15 11.61 19.36
C ARG A 376 -5.64 13.01 19.02
N PHE A 377 -4.75 13.14 18.03
CA PHE A 377 -4.41 14.46 17.47
C PHE A 377 -5.63 15.19 16.92
N ALA A 378 -6.46 14.50 16.13
CA ALA A 378 -7.68 15.08 15.57
C ALA A 378 -8.67 15.56 16.64
N ILE A 379 -8.91 14.76 17.68
CA ILE A 379 -9.80 15.11 18.80
C ILE A 379 -9.31 16.35 19.54
N LEU A 380 -8.00 16.42 19.86
CA LEU A 380 -7.40 17.56 20.55
C LEU A 380 -7.44 18.81 19.65
N ALA A 381 -7.08 18.69 18.38
CA ALA A 381 -7.11 19.79 17.43
C ALA A 381 -8.53 20.31 17.14
N ALA A 382 -9.55 19.49 17.36
CA ALA A 382 -10.96 19.84 17.26
C ALA A 382 -11.56 20.41 18.56
N GLY A 383 -10.84 20.34 19.70
CA GLY A 383 -11.38 20.72 21.01
C GLY A 383 -12.51 19.80 21.49
N LEU A 384 -12.43 18.50 21.20
CA LEU A 384 -13.48 17.50 21.48
C LEU A 384 -13.12 16.56 22.65
N GLU A 385 -12.21 16.96 23.54
CA GLU A 385 -11.72 16.12 24.63
C GLU A 385 -12.80 15.68 25.61
N ASP A 386 -13.82 16.51 25.82
CA ASP A 386 -14.95 16.20 26.70
C ASP A 386 -15.83 15.07 26.13
N LEU A 387 -15.88 14.93 24.81
CA LEU A 387 -16.67 13.92 24.09
C LEU A 387 -15.88 12.63 23.82
N ASP A 388 -14.55 12.71 23.82
CA ASP A 388 -13.63 11.57 23.78
C ASP A 388 -12.57 11.74 24.86
N PRO A 389 -12.84 11.31 26.11
CA PRO A 389 -11.93 11.53 27.23
C PRO A 389 -10.61 10.76 27.08
N GLY A 390 -9.50 11.37 27.48
CA GLY A 390 -8.17 10.72 27.46
C GLY A 390 -8.11 9.43 28.29
N ASP A 391 -8.99 9.30 29.29
CA ASP A 391 -9.16 8.10 30.10
C ASP A 391 -9.73 6.89 29.33
N SER A 392 -10.14 7.03 28.07
CA SER A 392 -10.47 5.90 27.20
C SER A 392 -9.22 5.24 26.58
N TYR A 393 -8.05 5.90 26.69
CA TYR A 393 -6.77 5.47 26.12
C TYR A 393 -5.88 4.82 27.19
N LYS A 394 -5.25 3.69 26.84
CA LYS A 394 -4.27 3.03 27.72
C LYS A 394 -3.00 3.86 27.89
N LEU A 395 -2.56 4.47 26.81
CA LEU A 395 -1.41 5.34 26.76
C LEU A 395 -1.88 6.73 26.33
N ASP A 396 -1.64 7.73 27.17
CA ASP A 396 -1.94 9.12 26.83
C ASP A 396 -1.02 9.60 25.69
N LEU A 397 -1.58 10.35 24.73
CA LEU A 397 -0.83 10.81 23.56
C LEU A 397 0.36 11.70 23.95
N LEU A 398 0.15 12.67 24.83
CA LEU A 398 1.13 13.71 25.13
C LEU A 398 2.01 13.34 26.32
N LEU A 399 1.41 12.77 27.36
CA LEU A 399 1.99 12.58 28.69
C LEU A 399 2.40 11.14 29.00
N GLY A 400 1.87 10.18 28.23
CA GLY A 400 2.10 8.76 28.46
C GLY A 400 3.57 8.37 28.31
N ASP A 401 4.11 7.64 29.30
CA ASP A 401 5.48 7.17 29.24
C ASP A 401 5.65 6.04 28.21
N ARG A 402 6.40 6.31 27.14
CA ARG A 402 6.71 5.34 26.09
C ARG A 402 8.03 4.62 26.32
N SER A 403 8.78 4.87 27.40
CA SER A 403 10.14 4.32 27.60
C SER A 403 10.25 2.80 27.41
N GLN A 404 9.18 2.05 27.68
CA GLN A 404 9.11 0.59 27.55
C GLN A 404 8.28 0.12 26.33
N ASP A 405 7.73 1.04 25.55
CA ASP A 405 6.89 0.74 24.39
C ASP A 405 7.75 0.52 23.14
N ARG A 406 7.41 -0.50 22.34
CA ARG A 406 8.10 -0.76 21.06
C ARG A 406 7.73 0.28 20.00
N ASP A 407 6.62 1.00 20.20
CA ASP A 407 6.05 1.98 19.28
C ASP A 407 6.45 3.44 19.59
N VAL A 408 7.41 3.68 20.50
CA VAL A 408 7.99 5.02 20.80
C VAL A 408 8.25 5.83 19.53
N ARG A 409 8.84 5.16 18.54
CA ARG A 409 9.24 5.78 17.28
C ARG A 409 8.04 6.29 16.48
N MET A 410 6.88 5.64 16.54
CA MET A 410 5.72 6.01 15.73
C MET A 410 5.22 7.41 16.07
N ALA A 411 4.98 7.70 17.35
CA ALA A 411 4.46 9.01 17.78
C ALA A 411 5.45 10.15 17.49
N LEU A 412 6.74 9.94 17.77
CA LEU A 412 7.76 10.95 17.50
C LEU A 412 7.96 11.17 15.99
N SER A 413 8.01 10.10 15.19
CA SER A 413 8.10 10.20 13.74
C SER A 413 6.87 10.91 13.15
N TYR A 414 5.68 10.63 13.66
CA TYR A 414 4.44 11.31 13.29
C TYR A 414 4.55 12.81 13.49
N VAL A 415 4.93 13.26 14.68
CA VAL A 415 5.12 14.69 14.96
C VAL A 415 6.21 15.30 14.09
N LYS A 416 7.38 14.66 14.00
CA LYS A 416 8.51 15.18 13.20
C LYS A 416 8.18 15.30 11.71
N PHE A 417 7.43 14.34 11.16
CA PHE A 417 6.97 14.36 9.78
C PHE A 417 6.11 15.61 9.54
N PHE A 418 5.08 15.83 10.36
CA PHE A 418 4.18 16.96 10.18
C PHE A 418 4.80 18.31 10.55
N GLN A 419 5.72 18.38 11.51
CA GLN A 419 6.52 19.59 11.77
C GLN A 419 7.45 19.95 10.60
N THR A 420 8.06 18.95 9.97
CA THR A 420 8.86 19.19 8.76
C THR A 420 7.94 19.64 7.62
N PHE A 421 6.78 19.00 7.48
CA PHE A 421 5.80 19.31 6.45
C PHE A 421 5.28 20.76 6.57
N SER A 422 4.93 21.21 7.77
CA SER A 422 4.36 22.54 7.99
C SER A 422 5.31 23.69 7.60
N SER A 423 6.60 23.38 7.42
CA SER A 423 7.64 24.29 6.94
C SER A 423 8.12 23.99 5.52
N SER A 424 7.55 22.99 4.84
CA SER A 424 7.94 22.56 3.50
C SER A 424 7.17 23.32 2.44
N THR A 425 7.83 23.66 1.32
CA THR A 425 7.15 24.09 0.10
C THR A 425 6.48 22.91 -0.59
N LYS A 426 5.57 23.19 -1.53
CA LYS A 426 4.90 22.18 -2.36
C LYS A 426 5.89 21.37 -3.20
N GLU A 427 6.90 22.03 -3.75
CA GLU A 427 7.94 21.41 -4.58
C GLU A 427 8.82 20.47 -3.76
N ARG A 428 9.19 20.90 -2.55
CA ARG A 428 9.95 20.08 -1.61
C ARG A 428 9.13 18.90 -1.10
N PHE A 429 7.84 19.07 -0.89
CA PHE A 429 6.94 17.99 -0.49
C PHE A 429 6.96 16.83 -1.48
N LEU A 430 6.79 17.12 -2.78
CA LEU A 430 6.79 16.08 -3.81
C LEU A 430 8.14 15.39 -3.94
N SER A 431 9.23 16.16 -3.93
CA SER A 431 10.58 15.59 -4.07
C SER A 431 10.99 14.71 -2.89
N THR A 432 10.47 15.01 -1.70
CA THR A 432 10.73 14.21 -0.50
C THR A 432 9.76 13.05 -0.30
N ASN A 433 8.61 13.05 -1.02
CA ASN A 433 7.57 12.03 -0.92
C ASN A 433 7.11 11.51 -2.30
N PRO A 434 8.01 10.91 -3.10
CA PRO A 434 7.67 10.46 -4.45
C PRO A 434 6.54 9.42 -4.48
N GLN A 435 6.21 8.77 -3.36
CA GLN A 435 5.23 7.68 -3.33
C GLN A 435 3.80 8.17 -3.63
N ILE A 436 3.54 9.47 -3.47
CA ILE A 436 2.27 10.12 -3.80
C ILE A 436 1.97 10.04 -5.30
N THR A 437 3.00 9.98 -6.14
CA THR A 437 2.84 9.91 -7.61
C THR A 437 1.90 8.78 -8.04
N SER A 438 1.92 7.66 -7.31
CA SER A 438 1.01 6.54 -7.55
C SER A 438 -0.48 6.83 -7.30
N ALA A 439 -0.82 7.97 -6.69
CA ALA A 439 -2.19 8.42 -6.46
C ALA A 439 -2.62 9.54 -7.41
N LEU A 440 -1.69 10.36 -7.93
CA LEU A 440 -2.03 11.61 -8.61
C LEU A 440 -2.83 11.42 -9.90
N GLY A 441 -2.61 10.31 -10.62
CA GLY A 441 -3.34 9.97 -11.84
C GLY A 441 -4.66 9.22 -11.62
N GLU A 442 -5.02 8.95 -10.37
CA GLU A 442 -6.11 8.02 -10.03
C GLU A 442 -7.39 8.77 -9.60
N PHE A 443 -7.35 10.09 -9.54
CA PHE A 443 -8.52 10.94 -9.24
C PHE A 443 -9.21 11.31 -10.56
N SER A 444 -10.38 10.73 -10.82
CA SER A 444 -11.11 10.90 -12.09
C SER A 444 -11.44 12.35 -12.45
N ASP A 445 -11.69 13.17 -11.43
CA ASP A 445 -12.25 14.52 -11.60
C ASP A 445 -11.19 15.62 -11.63
N LEU A 446 -9.90 15.26 -11.52
CA LEU A 446 -8.79 16.21 -11.40
C LEU A 446 -7.67 15.85 -12.36
N SER A 447 -7.00 16.87 -12.91
CA SER A 447 -5.68 16.66 -13.51
C SER A 447 -4.65 16.29 -12.44
N ALA A 448 -3.53 15.68 -12.85
CA ALA A 448 -2.46 15.31 -11.92
C ALA A 448 -1.89 16.52 -11.15
N ASP A 449 -1.87 17.70 -11.76
CA ASP A 449 -1.43 18.95 -11.12
C ASP A 449 -2.46 19.46 -10.09
N GLU A 450 -3.75 19.41 -10.40
CA GLU A 450 -4.81 19.76 -9.44
C GLU A 450 -4.86 18.77 -8.27
N ALA A 451 -4.74 17.47 -8.55
CA ALA A 451 -4.66 16.44 -7.53
C ALA A 451 -3.47 16.67 -6.58
N LYS A 452 -2.31 17.01 -7.14
CA LYS A 452 -1.11 17.38 -6.38
C LYS A 452 -1.38 18.56 -5.45
N ASP A 453 -2.04 19.60 -5.93
CA ASP A 453 -2.35 20.79 -5.15
C ASP A 453 -3.31 20.45 -3.99
N ARG A 454 -4.38 19.70 -4.28
CA ARG A 454 -5.33 19.23 -3.25
C ARG A 454 -4.68 18.33 -2.19
N VAL A 455 -3.79 17.43 -2.60
CA VAL A 455 -3.04 16.57 -1.67
C VAL A 455 -2.14 17.42 -0.76
N TYR A 456 -1.43 18.40 -1.31
CA TYR A 456 -0.59 19.29 -0.52
C TYR A 456 -1.42 20.11 0.47
N GLU A 457 -2.55 20.69 0.05
CA GLU A 457 -3.46 21.45 0.92
C GLU A 457 -4.03 20.60 2.06
N LEU A 458 -4.43 19.35 1.77
CA LEU A 458 -4.90 18.40 2.76
C LEU A 458 -3.84 18.13 3.84
N TYR A 459 -2.62 17.79 3.42
CA TYR A 459 -1.53 17.51 4.36
C TYR A 459 -1.07 18.76 5.10
N MET A 460 -1.15 19.94 4.48
CA MET A 460 -0.83 21.21 5.14
C MET A 460 -1.80 21.48 6.27
N ARG A 461 -3.13 21.39 6.04
CA ARG A 461 -4.15 21.55 7.09
C ARG A 461 -3.93 20.58 8.25
N HIS A 462 -3.72 19.31 7.94
CA HIS A 462 -3.43 18.29 8.94
C HIS A 462 -2.12 18.55 9.69
N SER A 463 -1.09 19.06 9.01
CA SER A 463 0.19 19.39 9.65
C SER A 463 0.05 20.53 10.66
N LEU A 464 -0.76 21.54 10.35
CA LEU A 464 -1.04 22.66 11.24
C LEU A 464 -1.81 22.20 12.49
N ASP A 465 -2.77 21.29 12.33
CA ASP A 465 -3.50 20.69 13.45
C ASP A 465 -2.54 19.93 14.41
N VAL A 466 -1.63 19.12 13.87
CA VAL A 466 -0.65 18.37 14.67
C VAL A 466 0.31 19.32 15.40
N VAL A 467 0.80 20.36 14.72
CA VAL A 467 1.70 21.36 15.32
C VAL A 467 1.00 22.11 16.45
N ALA A 468 -0.24 22.58 16.22
CA ALA A 468 -1.03 23.29 17.22
C ALA A 468 -1.23 22.46 18.49
N VAL A 469 -1.59 21.18 18.37
CA VAL A 469 -1.75 20.27 19.53
C VAL A 469 -0.46 20.14 20.34
N ILE A 470 0.69 20.06 19.68
CA ILE A 470 1.98 20.00 20.38
C ILE A 470 2.29 21.33 21.08
N GLU A 471 2.10 22.46 20.40
CA GLU A 471 2.31 23.79 20.97
C GLU A 471 1.43 24.04 22.19
N ASP A 472 0.13 23.73 22.10
CA ASP A 472 -0.82 23.84 23.20
C ASP A 472 -0.42 22.94 24.37
N GLY A 473 -0.04 21.68 24.08
CA GLY A 473 0.45 20.75 25.09
C GLY A 473 1.70 21.27 25.82
N LEU A 474 2.64 21.88 25.09
CA LEU A 474 3.84 22.50 25.68
C LEU A 474 3.48 23.68 26.60
N VAL A 475 2.54 24.53 26.17
CA VAL A 475 2.07 25.68 26.96
C VAL A 475 1.37 25.21 28.24
N GLN A 476 0.45 24.26 28.12
CA GLN A 476 -0.32 23.71 29.23
C GLN A 476 0.55 23.00 30.27
N HIS A 477 1.63 22.32 29.83
CA HIS A 477 2.48 21.51 30.69
C HIS A 477 3.87 22.10 30.95
N LYS A 478 4.12 23.38 30.63
CA LYS A 478 5.41 24.06 30.79
C LYS A 478 6.05 23.88 32.17
N GLY A 479 5.24 23.91 33.24
CA GLY A 479 5.73 23.74 34.62
C GLY A 479 6.29 22.34 34.89
N LYS A 480 5.60 21.30 34.39
CA LYS A 480 6.07 19.92 34.51
C LYS A 480 7.28 19.64 33.61
N LEU A 481 7.32 20.25 32.43
CA LEU A 481 8.46 20.14 31.51
C LEU A 481 9.73 20.80 32.10
N ALA A 482 9.58 21.93 32.80
CA ALA A 482 10.69 22.61 33.47
C ALA A 482 11.31 21.78 34.62
N GLN A 483 10.53 20.88 35.23
CA GLN A 483 11.00 19.95 36.26
C GLN A 483 11.71 18.71 35.69
N GLY A 484 11.83 18.60 34.36
CA GLY A 484 12.50 17.47 33.72
C GLY A 484 11.84 16.12 34.04
N GLY A 485 12.66 15.08 34.22
CA GLY A 485 12.21 13.70 34.48
C GLY A 485 11.38 13.53 35.77
N GLU A 486 11.43 14.49 36.69
CA GLU A 486 10.61 14.50 37.91
C GLU A 486 9.17 14.99 37.65
N GLY A 487 8.97 15.84 36.63
CA GLY A 487 7.65 16.39 36.28
C GLY A 487 6.93 15.64 35.17
N LEU A 488 7.65 15.24 34.12
CA LEU A 488 7.14 14.37 33.07
C LEU A 488 8.14 13.25 32.72
N PRO A 489 7.67 12.02 32.45
CA PRO A 489 8.54 10.94 32.00
C PRO A 489 9.34 11.32 30.76
N ALA A 490 10.58 10.84 30.66
CA ALA A 490 11.43 11.08 29.48
C ALA A 490 10.81 10.51 28.19
N GLY A 491 10.05 9.42 28.30
CA GLY A 491 9.30 8.81 27.20
C GLY A 491 7.94 9.47 26.91
N ALA A 492 7.56 10.55 27.60
CA ALA A 492 6.38 11.33 27.22
C ALA A 492 6.64 12.05 25.88
N LEU A 493 5.62 12.14 25.02
CA LEU A 493 5.79 12.73 23.68
C LEU A 493 6.24 14.19 23.78
N LEU A 494 5.68 14.98 24.70
CA LEU A 494 6.09 16.37 24.93
C LEU A 494 7.57 16.47 25.35
N SER A 495 8.02 15.60 26.26
CA SER A 495 9.44 15.52 26.67
C SER A 495 10.34 15.20 25.47
N MET A 496 9.95 14.21 24.66
CA MET A 496 10.71 13.78 23.49
C MET A 496 10.78 14.84 22.38
N CYS A 497 9.73 15.65 22.21
CA CYS A 497 9.71 16.76 21.25
C CYS A 497 10.67 17.90 21.64
N LEU A 498 10.90 18.12 22.95
CA LEU A 498 11.85 19.12 23.45
C LEU A 498 13.30 18.60 23.49
N ASN A 499 13.48 17.30 23.68
CA ASN A 499 14.80 16.71 23.88
C ASN A 499 15.58 16.62 22.55
N ARG A 500 16.29 17.69 22.19
CA ARG A 500 17.19 17.72 21.02
C ARG A 500 18.55 17.14 21.38
N SER A 501 18.70 15.82 21.23
CA SER A 501 20.02 15.15 21.35
C SER A 501 20.88 15.27 20.08
N GLN A 502 20.40 15.95 19.02
CA GLN A 502 21.16 16.23 17.79
C GLN A 502 20.88 17.66 17.29
N ILE A 503 21.92 18.38 16.89
CA ILE A 503 21.83 19.65 16.16
C ILE A 503 21.42 19.32 14.72
N THR A 504 20.18 19.63 14.34
CA THR A 504 19.74 19.56 12.94
C THR A 504 20.40 20.69 12.16
N VAL A 505 21.30 20.35 11.25
CA VAL A 505 21.87 21.27 10.27
C VAL A 505 20.78 21.58 9.23
N ALA A 506 20.46 22.86 9.03
CA ALA A 506 19.55 23.26 7.97
C ALA A 506 20.09 22.78 6.61
N PRO A 507 19.25 22.25 5.71
CA PRO A 507 19.72 21.88 4.38
C PRO A 507 20.35 23.10 3.68
N PRO A 508 21.37 22.89 2.81
CA PRO A 508 21.99 23.97 2.08
C PRO A 508 20.96 24.72 1.22
N SER A 509 21.20 26.00 0.96
CA SER A 509 20.23 26.92 0.31
C SER A 509 19.80 26.51 -1.10
N ASP A 510 20.56 25.63 -1.75
CA ASP A 510 20.29 25.10 -3.09
C ASP A 510 19.60 23.74 -3.08
N TYR A 511 19.28 23.18 -1.90
CA TYR A 511 18.66 21.87 -1.75
C TYR A 511 17.35 21.74 -2.54
N ASP A 512 16.50 22.76 -2.53
CA ASP A 512 15.22 22.73 -3.25
C ASP A 512 15.43 22.76 -4.78
N ALA A 513 16.47 23.46 -5.26
CA ALA A 513 16.86 23.43 -6.67
C ALA A 513 17.45 22.06 -7.07
N GLN A 514 18.23 21.44 -6.19
CA GLN A 514 18.76 20.09 -6.39
C GLN A 514 17.66 19.02 -6.35
N ALA A 515 16.67 19.17 -5.47
CA ALA A 515 15.53 18.27 -5.31
C ALA A 515 14.55 18.39 -6.48
N LYS A 516 14.30 19.62 -6.98
CA LYS A 516 13.61 19.85 -8.25
C LYS A 516 14.34 19.18 -9.41
N GLY A 517 15.66 19.42 -9.53
CA GLY A 517 16.49 18.77 -10.54
C GLY A 517 16.52 17.24 -10.42
N PHE A 518 16.31 16.68 -9.21
CA PHE A 518 16.17 15.24 -9.00
C PHE A 518 14.79 14.71 -9.43
N MET A 519 13.71 15.44 -9.16
CA MET A 519 12.36 15.06 -9.60
C MET A 519 12.20 15.16 -11.11
N ASP A 520 12.76 16.21 -11.72
CA ASP A 520 12.80 16.36 -13.18
C ASP A 520 13.55 15.17 -13.83
N ARG A 521 14.54 14.59 -13.13
CA ARG A 521 15.24 13.36 -13.55
C ARG A 521 14.45 12.07 -13.30
N LEU A 522 13.60 12.01 -12.26
CA LEU A 522 12.74 10.84 -11.99
C LEU A 522 11.53 10.76 -12.94
N ALA A 523 11.05 11.92 -13.40
CA ALA A 523 10.01 12.02 -14.42
C ALA A 523 10.56 11.81 -15.85
N ALA A 524 11.89 11.73 -16.01
CA ALA A 524 12.50 11.48 -17.31
C ALA A 524 12.31 10.00 -17.70
N PRO A 525 11.76 9.72 -18.90
CA PRO A 525 11.61 8.36 -19.39
C PRO A 525 12.94 7.61 -19.43
N ILE A 526 12.95 6.38 -18.91
CA ILE A 526 14.12 5.50 -18.87
C ILE A 526 14.48 5.10 -20.30
N LEU A 527 15.69 5.44 -20.74
CA LEU A 527 16.17 5.03 -22.05
C LEU A 527 16.62 3.56 -21.99
N GLU A 528 15.86 2.70 -22.64
CA GLU A 528 16.13 1.27 -22.76
C GLU A 528 16.96 0.96 -24.01
N PHE A 529 17.92 0.04 -23.90
CA PHE A 529 18.74 -0.43 -25.01
C PHE A 529 19.00 -1.93 -24.89
N ALA A 530 19.31 -2.59 -26.00
CA ALA A 530 19.78 -3.98 -26.02
C ALA A 530 21.12 -4.10 -26.73
N VAL A 531 21.94 -5.06 -26.30
CA VAL A 531 23.22 -5.37 -26.92
C VAL A 531 23.02 -6.55 -27.86
N ASP A 532 23.22 -6.34 -29.16
CA ASP A 532 23.31 -7.41 -30.15
C ASP A 532 24.80 -7.73 -30.38
N GLU A 533 25.31 -8.66 -29.57
CA GLU A 533 26.70 -9.11 -29.64
C GLU A 533 27.03 -9.84 -30.96
N ARG A 534 26.02 -10.33 -31.71
CA ARG A 534 26.26 -11.02 -32.99
C ARG A 534 26.56 -10.04 -34.11
N ASN A 535 25.89 -8.90 -34.10
CA ASN A 535 26.04 -7.86 -35.13
C ASN A 535 26.89 -6.67 -34.66
N ASN A 536 27.38 -6.67 -33.41
CA ASN A 536 28.08 -5.56 -32.78
C ASN A 536 27.26 -4.26 -32.78
N HIS A 537 25.98 -4.35 -32.39
CA HIS A 537 25.05 -3.22 -32.35
C HIS A 537 24.53 -2.96 -30.93
N ILE A 538 24.33 -1.68 -30.61
CA ILE A 538 23.46 -1.26 -29.50
C ILE A 538 22.13 -0.81 -30.11
N LEU A 539 21.05 -1.52 -29.81
CA LEU A 539 19.73 -1.30 -30.40
C LEU A 539 18.80 -0.55 -29.45
N PHE A 540 17.90 0.24 -30.02
CA PHE A 540 16.83 0.95 -29.31
C PHE A 540 15.45 0.62 -29.88
N HIS A 541 14.39 0.89 -29.12
CA HIS A 541 12.98 0.58 -29.47
C HIS A 541 12.49 1.17 -30.79
N ASN A 542 13.10 2.25 -31.29
CA ASN A 542 12.74 2.84 -32.58
C ASN A 542 13.50 2.26 -33.77
N GLY A 543 14.27 1.18 -33.56
CA GLY A 543 15.08 0.54 -34.60
C GLY A 543 16.40 1.24 -34.90
N GLN A 544 16.77 2.30 -34.18
CA GLN A 544 18.12 2.88 -34.28
C GLN A 544 19.17 1.94 -33.68
N ALA A 545 20.37 2.00 -34.26
CA ALA A 545 21.52 1.22 -33.83
C ALA A 545 22.75 2.13 -33.64
N LEU A 546 23.54 1.87 -32.59
CA LEU A 546 24.93 2.32 -32.53
C LEU A 546 25.82 1.20 -33.06
N GLU A 547 26.61 1.52 -34.07
CA GLU A 547 27.43 0.56 -34.81
C GLU A 547 28.91 1.00 -34.80
N GLY A 548 29.80 0.06 -35.16
CA GLY A 548 31.23 0.33 -35.35
C GLY A 548 31.89 0.97 -34.12
N ALA A 549 32.56 2.12 -34.31
CA ALA A 549 33.26 2.78 -33.20
C ALA A 549 32.31 3.31 -32.10
N ASN A 550 31.01 3.53 -32.38
CA ASN A 550 30.06 3.89 -31.32
C ASN A 550 29.71 2.66 -30.47
N PHE A 551 29.58 1.48 -31.09
CA PHE A 551 29.41 0.21 -30.36
C PHE A 551 30.62 -0.07 -29.47
N GLN A 552 31.84 0.01 -30.01
CA GLN A 552 33.07 -0.24 -29.25
C GLN A 552 33.21 0.70 -28.04
N LEU A 553 32.83 1.97 -28.18
CA LEU A 553 32.82 2.93 -27.08
C LEU A 553 31.86 2.50 -25.95
N VAL A 554 30.66 2.03 -26.31
CA VAL A 554 29.65 1.58 -25.34
C VAL A 554 30.05 0.24 -24.70
N GLU A 555 30.61 -0.67 -25.50
CA GLU A 555 31.14 -1.97 -25.06
C GLU A 555 32.20 -1.83 -23.96
N ASN A 556 33.11 -0.87 -24.10
CA ASN A 556 34.13 -0.61 -23.08
C ASN A 556 33.57 -0.06 -21.76
N LEU A 557 32.40 0.60 -21.80
CA LEU A 557 31.71 1.09 -20.59
C LEU A 557 30.71 0.09 -20.01
N LEU A 558 30.31 -0.91 -20.79
CA LEU A 558 29.30 -1.92 -20.44
C LEU A 558 29.75 -2.82 -19.28
N ALA A 559 31.05 -3.12 -19.17
CA ALA A 559 31.56 -3.97 -18.10
C ALA A 559 31.31 -3.37 -16.70
N ASN A 560 31.71 -2.11 -16.50
CA ASN A 560 31.48 -1.38 -15.25
C ASN A 560 29.98 -1.19 -15.00
N PHE A 561 29.19 -0.95 -16.04
CA PHE A 561 27.74 -0.80 -15.95
C PHE A 561 27.04 -2.09 -15.48
N ARG A 562 27.31 -3.22 -16.15
CA ARG A 562 26.73 -4.54 -15.82
C ARG A 562 27.19 -5.01 -14.43
N SER A 563 28.45 -4.80 -14.08
CA SER A 563 29.00 -5.12 -12.76
C SER A 563 28.28 -4.34 -11.65
N ALA A 564 28.18 -3.01 -11.80
CA ALA A 564 27.51 -2.16 -10.83
C ALA A 564 26.02 -2.45 -10.69
N LYS A 565 25.31 -2.78 -11.78
CA LYS A 565 23.89 -3.18 -11.75
C LYS A 565 23.68 -4.54 -11.06
N ARG A 566 24.61 -5.49 -11.23
CA ARG A 566 24.57 -6.81 -10.59
C ARG A 566 24.76 -6.71 -9.07
N ASP A 567 25.72 -5.90 -8.64
CA ASP A 567 26.13 -5.82 -7.24
C ASP A 567 25.53 -4.62 -6.47
N VAL A 568 24.66 -3.84 -7.12
CA VAL A 568 24.00 -2.62 -6.60
C VAL A 568 25.02 -1.60 -6.08
N GLN A 569 26.06 -1.36 -6.89
CA GLN A 569 27.16 -0.44 -6.58
C GLN A 569 27.14 0.79 -7.50
N THR A 570 28.02 1.76 -7.20
CA THR A 570 28.20 2.93 -8.08
C THR A 570 28.98 2.50 -9.32
N ILE A 571 28.52 2.90 -10.52
CA ILE A 571 29.25 2.64 -11.76
C ILE A 571 30.57 3.43 -11.75
N GLU A 572 31.68 2.71 -11.77
CA GLU A 572 33.03 3.28 -11.84
C GLU A 572 33.27 3.95 -13.20
N CYS A 573 33.89 5.14 -13.16
CA CYS A 573 34.28 5.86 -14.35
C CYS A 573 35.59 5.32 -14.92
N ILE A 574 35.68 5.28 -16.24
CA ILE A 574 36.94 5.06 -16.96
C ILE A 574 37.51 6.44 -17.31
N THR A 575 38.77 6.68 -16.96
CA THR A 575 39.41 7.97 -17.24
C THR A 575 39.53 8.20 -18.74
N ALA A 576 39.61 9.46 -19.19
CA ALA A 576 39.73 9.76 -20.61
C ALA A 576 40.99 9.13 -21.27
N PRO A 577 42.18 9.14 -20.63
CA PRO A 577 43.34 8.43 -21.13
C PRO A 577 43.14 6.91 -21.25
N ASP A 578 42.56 6.27 -20.23
CA ASP A 578 42.38 4.82 -20.21
C ASP A 578 41.36 4.37 -21.28
N LEU A 579 40.24 5.09 -21.38
CA LEU A 579 39.21 4.80 -22.38
C LEU A 579 39.72 5.03 -23.82
N ALA A 580 40.57 6.05 -24.02
CA ALA A 580 41.21 6.27 -25.32
C ALA A 580 42.22 5.16 -25.64
N GLY A 581 42.94 4.66 -24.63
CA GLY A 581 43.86 3.52 -24.73
C GLY A 581 43.16 2.22 -25.11
N GLU A 582 42.08 1.87 -24.42
CA GLU A 582 41.23 0.70 -24.72
C GLU A 582 40.70 0.74 -26.17
N LEU A 583 40.25 1.92 -26.61
CA LEU A 583 39.74 2.14 -27.97
C LEU A 583 40.84 2.31 -29.03
N LYS A 584 42.12 2.34 -28.64
CA LYS A 584 43.28 2.58 -29.51
C LYS A 584 43.17 3.87 -30.34
N ILE A 585 42.64 4.94 -29.72
CA ILE A 585 42.49 6.26 -30.32
C ILE A 585 43.15 7.34 -29.46
N SER A 586 43.31 8.55 -30.00
CA SER A 586 43.78 9.70 -29.21
C SER A 586 42.63 10.31 -28.38
N GLU A 587 42.93 10.98 -27.26
CA GLU A 587 41.91 11.70 -26.47
C GLU A 587 41.08 12.72 -27.29
N PRO A 588 41.67 13.51 -28.22
CA PRO A 588 40.88 14.36 -29.12
C PRO A 588 39.92 13.56 -30.02
N ALA A 589 40.34 12.39 -30.48
CA ALA A 589 39.49 11.48 -31.26
C ALA A 589 38.36 10.89 -30.39
N LEU A 590 38.62 10.56 -29.12
CA LEU A 590 37.61 10.13 -28.15
C LEU A 590 36.54 11.22 -27.93
N ARG A 591 36.96 12.49 -27.75
CA ARG A 591 36.02 13.63 -27.63
C ARG A 591 35.17 13.80 -28.90
N THR A 592 35.78 13.60 -30.07
CA THR A 592 35.07 13.65 -31.36
C THR A 592 34.07 12.50 -31.50
N LEU A 593 34.45 11.29 -31.07
CA LEU A 593 33.60 10.09 -31.07
C LEU A 593 32.39 10.26 -30.14
N LEU A 594 32.59 10.78 -28.92
CA LEU A 594 31.51 11.10 -27.98
C LEU A 594 30.54 12.14 -28.55
N ARG A 595 31.06 13.19 -29.19
CA ARG A 595 30.22 14.20 -29.87
C ARG A 595 29.39 13.58 -30.99
N ARG A 596 29.98 12.68 -31.79
CA ARG A 596 29.29 11.96 -32.87
C ARG A 596 28.22 11.01 -32.33
N LEU A 597 28.51 10.27 -31.26
CA LEU A 597 27.55 9.39 -30.59
C LEU A 597 26.34 10.20 -30.11
N ARG A 598 26.56 11.33 -29.43
CA ARG A 598 25.49 12.24 -29.00
C ARG A 598 24.63 12.73 -30.17
N GLY A 599 25.27 13.07 -31.30
CA GLY A 599 24.55 13.42 -32.53
C GLY A 599 23.70 12.27 -33.09
N THR A 600 24.18 11.03 -32.97
CA THR A 600 23.47 9.82 -33.43
C THR A 600 22.23 9.53 -32.59
N LEU A 601 22.27 9.86 -31.29
CA LEU A 601 21.13 9.69 -30.37
C LEU A 601 20.11 10.83 -30.44
N LYS A 602 20.41 11.95 -31.10
CA LYS A 602 19.50 13.10 -31.14
C LYS A 602 18.11 12.78 -31.73
N PRO A 603 17.96 11.98 -32.80
CA PRO A 603 16.64 11.64 -33.31
C PRO A 603 15.88 10.64 -32.42
N LEU A 604 16.58 9.87 -31.56
CA LEU A 604 15.99 9.02 -30.53
C LEU A 604 15.21 9.86 -29.50
N ALA A 605 15.75 11.02 -29.13
CA ALA A 605 15.12 11.99 -28.23
C ALA A 605 13.74 12.43 -28.75
N THR A 606 13.68 12.77 -30.04
CA THR A 606 12.45 13.26 -30.69
C THR A 606 11.39 12.16 -30.80
N ASP A 607 11.78 10.94 -31.18
CA ASP A 607 10.84 9.84 -31.44
C ASP A 607 10.28 9.19 -30.15
N LEU A 608 11.10 9.15 -29.09
CA LEU A 608 10.69 8.64 -27.78
C LEU A 608 10.13 9.72 -26.84
N GLY A 609 10.08 10.99 -27.28
CA GLY A 609 9.62 12.12 -26.45
C GLY A 609 10.49 12.37 -25.22
N ILE A 610 11.77 11.98 -25.26
CA ILE A 610 12.71 12.05 -24.14
C ILE A 610 13.66 13.24 -24.34
N PRO A 611 13.78 14.18 -23.39
CA PRO A 611 14.84 15.19 -23.47
C PRO A 611 16.20 14.53 -23.22
N LEU A 612 17.01 14.34 -24.28
CA LEU A 612 18.39 13.87 -24.16
C LEU A 612 19.37 15.06 -24.06
N ASP A 613 20.09 15.15 -22.94
CA ASP A 613 21.21 16.05 -22.72
C ASP A 613 22.58 15.35 -22.93
N GLU A 614 23.67 16.06 -22.66
CA GLU A 614 25.03 15.55 -22.85
C GLU A 614 25.41 14.34 -21.98
N ASN A 615 24.64 14.07 -20.92
CA ASN A 615 24.88 13.02 -19.94
C ASN A 615 23.84 11.90 -20.00
N SER A 616 22.85 12.00 -20.90
CA SER A 616 21.69 11.10 -20.91
C SER A 616 22.01 9.65 -21.32
N PHE A 617 23.15 9.43 -21.98
CA PHE A 617 23.60 8.08 -22.36
C PHE A 617 24.99 7.75 -21.79
N ILE A 618 25.98 8.63 -22.01
CA ILE A 618 27.31 8.55 -21.39
C ILE A 618 27.51 9.81 -20.55
N GLU A 619 27.69 9.65 -19.24
CA GLU A 619 28.01 10.74 -18.33
C GLU A 619 29.50 11.09 -18.40
N ASN A 620 29.81 12.39 -18.39
CA ASN A 620 31.16 12.88 -18.16
C ASN A 620 31.25 13.53 -16.76
N LEU A 621 31.92 12.86 -15.83
CA LEU A 621 32.13 13.38 -14.49
C LEU A 621 33.46 14.13 -14.43
N HIS A 622 33.39 15.43 -14.13
CA HIS A 622 34.56 16.30 -14.08
C HIS A 622 35.66 15.72 -13.17
N GLY A 623 36.85 15.53 -13.74
CA GLY A 623 38.00 14.96 -13.04
C GLY A 623 37.95 13.44 -12.78
N LYS A 624 36.88 12.73 -13.17
CA LYS A 624 36.71 11.28 -12.96
C LYS A 624 36.62 10.47 -14.25
N GLY A 625 36.15 11.05 -15.35
CA GLY A 625 36.07 10.38 -16.66
C GLY A 625 34.65 10.02 -17.07
N TYR A 626 34.52 8.96 -17.88
CA TYR A 626 33.28 8.60 -18.56
C TYR A 626 32.67 7.32 -17.99
N ARG A 627 31.33 7.25 -17.97
CA ARG A 627 30.57 6.03 -17.65
C ARG A 627 29.22 6.03 -18.35
N LEU A 628 28.59 4.87 -18.50
CA LEU A 628 27.18 4.81 -18.90
C LEU A 628 26.28 5.44 -17.82
N ASN A 629 25.22 6.11 -18.26
CA ASN A 629 24.28 6.75 -17.34
C ASN A 629 23.61 5.68 -16.44
N PRO A 630 23.62 5.85 -15.10
CA PRO A 630 23.05 4.88 -14.17
C PRO A 630 21.56 4.58 -14.38
N ASN A 631 20.82 5.50 -14.99
CA ASN A 631 19.38 5.37 -15.25
C ASN A 631 19.07 4.59 -16.52
N LEU A 632 20.06 4.23 -17.34
CA LEU A 632 19.83 3.34 -18.49
C LEU A 632 19.36 1.96 -18.01
N ARG A 633 18.59 1.30 -18.88
CA ARG A 633 18.16 -0.08 -18.70
C ARG A 633 18.57 -0.91 -19.91
N GLU A 634 19.42 -1.90 -19.65
CA GLU A 634 19.69 -2.96 -20.61
C GLU A 634 18.52 -3.95 -20.60
N VAL A 635 17.89 -4.18 -21.75
CA VAL A 635 16.78 -5.14 -21.95
C VAL A 635 17.23 -6.31 -22.82
N ALA A 636 16.47 -7.40 -22.85
CA ALA A 636 16.81 -8.51 -23.73
C ALA A 636 16.61 -8.09 -25.20
N LEU A 637 17.41 -8.65 -26.10
CA LEU A 637 17.30 -8.37 -27.54
C LEU A 637 15.89 -8.65 -28.09
N ALA A 638 15.18 -9.63 -27.50
CA ALA A 638 13.81 -9.98 -27.85
C ALA A 638 12.77 -8.92 -27.43
N ASP A 639 13.10 -8.04 -26.48
CA ASP A 639 12.19 -7.02 -25.93
C ASP A 639 12.16 -5.75 -26.79
N ILE A 640 13.13 -5.58 -27.71
CA ILE A 640 13.13 -4.49 -28.69
C ILE A 640 12.18 -4.85 -29.84
N LYS A 641 10.90 -4.48 -29.70
CA LYS A 641 9.89 -4.65 -30.76
C LYS A 641 10.17 -3.69 -31.91
N LYS A 642 10.44 -4.20 -33.13
CA LYS A 642 10.33 -3.40 -34.36
C LYS A 642 8.89 -2.89 -34.44
N LYS A 643 8.64 -1.58 -34.33
CA LYS A 643 7.34 -1.00 -34.69
C LYS A 643 7.01 -1.42 -36.12
N GLY A 644 6.01 -2.28 -36.29
CA GLY A 644 5.32 -2.43 -37.56
C GLY A 644 4.65 -1.10 -37.94
N PRO A 645 4.31 -0.88 -39.22
CA PRO A 645 3.59 0.33 -39.61
C PRO A 645 2.27 0.40 -38.83
N PRO A 646 1.80 1.62 -38.48
CA PRO A 646 0.56 1.80 -37.76
C PRO A 646 -0.60 1.14 -38.53
N PRO A 647 -1.61 0.60 -37.83
CA PRO A 647 -2.80 0.06 -38.48
C PRO A 647 -3.43 1.17 -39.32
N THR A 648 -3.55 0.93 -40.62
CA THR A 648 -4.34 1.78 -41.52
C THR A 648 -5.80 1.64 -41.10
N GLU A 649 -6.39 2.75 -40.66
CA GLU A 649 -7.83 2.87 -40.44
C GLU A 649 -8.59 2.51 -41.73
N HIS A 650 -9.44 1.49 -41.66
CA HIS A 650 -10.53 1.24 -42.60
C HIS A 650 -11.81 1.01 -41.81
#